data_AF-A0A2C9A5M8-F1
#
_entry.id   AF-A0A2C9A5M8-F1
#
_cell.length_a   1.000
_cell.length_b   1.000
_cell.length_c   1.000
_cell.angle_alpha   90.00
_cell.angle_beta   90.00
_cell.angle_gamma   90.00
#
_symmetry.space_group_name_H-M   'P 1'
#
loop_
_entity.id
_entity.type
_entity.pdbx_description
1 polymer ?
#
loop_
_entity_poly.entity_id
_entity_poly.type
_entity_poly.pdbx_seq_one_letter_code
_entity_poly.pdbx_strand_id
1 'polypeptide(L)'
;MTVGTTKTFAGRARFCYLIYRKLVAPEKGKGVRMRISWLGLAACLAFWACGSDESDDFGGTSEPADAEISGNEDPDTGDNQEPGEKQELGDKQEPGAKSEPEEKRDTTDKEYYIKSNLEATGDFSIDSVYDRYTGSYTYRIRTGNIVWYSQRVTESVDGDKSVCYGEQNGNCSDYGRLFPATDSKTEQACPDSTRLPTTKEWNVLESYRAKYAVIDTLMDLKYGGSCERDSVLRCKNIDTTGYYLTSDGKVYMRKKGKEKASFLKAKDSSYYNIRCVGYPDFVESKKELPPCDTTRQNPATRVYVFSEKENYRCYPEKGWLPDFSESCPDKGKSIVYNDTMMICLDGIWQVADLEYSPDTCNAKTKDSLMWFNGVNYYCTGESWRNLTPLEDSIGVCNKRRAGVNDTVIAGINIELYHCDSNEWRKAELSDYVGSCDDSSSVHMNDTIDFKNTRYICRGNGWSRYTELEERFGACTPEKLFMFENGTYNSAKMQYICDSTGWVIYSLEVVVGKCDSTMTGTIVKSGDYYSICRSSGWMYVGTLENTYDSVMVCNKKNNRHIVGGYDNPEETYTTISTCYYDTLKSSAGLWFQQLPKCYKEDEGKVYPETGTARYYCGGAGYWHDFFDDLPLCTTKNIGELATSKDYGRVTCTEKGWRNISALEAKYGVCNTNNDETVKEFDGEKFICLQEDWRRFKDPSTYRLQLNVGEGR
;
A
#
# COMPACT_ATOMS: atom_id res chain seq x y z
N MET A 1 -8.72 -21.58 -65.27
CA MET A 1 -8.88 -20.13 -65.37
C MET A 1 -7.88 -19.48 -64.44
N THR A 2 -6.91 -18.81 -65.05
CA THR A 2 -6.03 -17.72 -64.61
C THR A 2 -6.64 -16.85 -63.49
N VAL A 3 -5.96 -16.33 -62.46
CA VAL A 3 -4.68 -15.57 -62.34
C VAL A 3 -4.25 -15.71 -60.85
N GLY A 4 -3.03 -16.02 -60.41
CA GLY A 4 -1.71 -15.39 -60.66
C GLY A 4 -1.41 -14.38 -59.53
N THR A 5 -0.57 -14.67 -58.53
CA THR A 5 0.88 -14.33 -58.48
C THR A 5 1.45 -14.90 -57.16
N THR A 6 2.39 -15.87 -57.07
CA THR A 6 3.86 -15.87 -57.33
C THR A 6 4.59 -14.67 -56.70
N LYS A 7 5.58 -14.75 -55.79
CA LYS A 7 6.81 -15.59 -55.63
C LYS A 7 7.32 -15.45 -54.16
N THR A 8 7.68 -16.51 -53.41
CA THR A 8 9.04 -17.13 -53.21
C THR A 8 10.18 -16.13 -52.91
N PHE A 9 11.17 -16.33 -52.04
CA PHE A 9 11.67 -17.41 -51.16
C PHE A 9 12.78 -16.80 -50.25
N ALA A 10 13.14 -17.49 -49.17
CA ALA A 10 14.45 -17.52 -48.50
C ALA A 10 14.91 -16.35 -47.58
N GLY A 11 15.01 -16.65 -46.28
CA GLY A 11 16.30 -17.11 -45.74
C GLY A 11 17.10 -16.17 -44.82
N ARG A 12 17.26 -16.65 -43.56
CA ARG A 12 18.42 -16.55 -42.65
C ARG A 12 18.67 -15.28 -41.80
N ALA A 13 18.61 -15.54 -40.48
CA ALA A 13 19.68 -15.44 -39.47
C ALA A 13 20.09 -14.07 -38.86
N ARG A 14 19.94 -14.03 -37.52
CA ARG A 14 20.76 -13.42 -36.45
C ARG A 14 21.41 -12.05 -36.69
N PHE A 15 21.16 -11.10 -35.79
CA PHE A 15 22.25 -10.35 -35.13
C PHE A 15 21.85 -9.86 -33.73
N CYS A 16 22.79 -10.03 -32.80
CA CYS A 16 22.78 -9.61 -31.40
C CYS A 16 23.56 -8.28 -31.22
N TYR A 17 23.33 -7.65 -30.06
CA TYR A 17 24.28 -6.86 -29.25
C TYR A 17 24.53 -5.36 -29.56
N LEU A 18 24.22 -4.51 -28.57
CA LEU A 18 24.86 -3.24 -28.11
C LEU A 18 23.92 -2.67 -27.00
N ILE A 19 24.32 -2.25 -25.79
CA ILE A 19 25.38 -1.30 -25.41
C ILE A 19 25.76 -1.57 -23.93
N TYR A 20 27.06 -1.79 -23.65
CA TYR A 20 27.70 -1.47 -22.36
C TYR A 20 29.19 -1.17 -22.61
N ARG A 21 29.73 -0.16 -21.90
CA ARG A 21 31.11 0.38 -21.88
C ARG A 21 31.47 1.56 -22.80
N LYS A 22 31.67 2.71 -22.15
CA LYS A 22 32.85 3.61 -22.22
C LYS A 22 32.75 4.52 -20.97
N LEU A 23 33.75 4.71 -20.10
CA LEU A 23 34.98 5.47 -20.32
C LEU A 23 35.98 5.24 -19.16
N VAL A 24 37.26 4.96 -19.46
CA VAL A 24 38.45 5.41 -18.69
C VAL A 24 39.65 5.60 -19.65
N ALA A 25 40.10 6.86 -19.75
CA ALA A 25 41.48 7.41 -19.93
C ALA A 25 42.30 7.23 -21.26
N PRO A 26 43.46 7.94 -21.45
CA PRO A 26 43.64 9.41 -21.62
C PRO A 26 44.71 9.81 -22.72
N GLU A 27 45.13 11.10 -22.72
CA GLU A 27 46.22 11.79 -23.47
C GLU A 27 45.84 12.40 -24.85
N LYS A 28 46.24 13.62 -25.29
CA LYS A 28 47.39 14.52 -24.98
C LYS A 28 47.12 15.92 -25.58
N GLY A 29 47.55 16.99 -24.89
CA GLY A 29 48.17 18.16 -25.57
C GLY A 29 47.45 19.53 -25.61
N LYS A 30 48.09 20.50 -24.94
CA LYS A 30 48.12 21.97 -25.18
C LYS A 30 46.98 22.85 -24.62
N GLY A 31 47.19 23.25 -23.36
CA GLY A 31 47.38 24.66 -22.95
C GLY A 31 46.21 25.63 -23.02
N VAL A 32 45.72 26.08 -21.86
CA VAL A 32 45.71 27.50 -21.42
C VAL A 32 45.06 27.62 -20.02
N ARG A 33 45.77 28.35 -19.14
CA ARG A 33 45.51 28.91 -17.80
C ARG A 33 44.15 28.66 -17.09
N MET A 34 44.21 27.75 -16.11
CA MET A 34 43.96 27.92 -14.66
C MET A 34 43.21 29.18 -14.16
N ARG A 35 42.02 28.97 -13.56
CA ARG A 35 41.62 29.53 -12.26
C ARG A 35 40.88 28.45 -11.47
N ILE A 36 41.51 28.02 -10.37
CA ILE A 36 40.97 27.06 -9.40
C ILE A 36 40.36 27.89 -8.27
N SER A 37 39.11 27.62 -7.91
CA SER A 37 38.58 27.93 -6.57
C SER A 37 38.25 26.61 -5.90
N TRP A 38 38.95 26.34 -4.81
CA TRP A 38 38.72 25.25 -3.87
C TRP A 38 37.50 25.54 -2.98
N LEU A 39 36.75 24.48 -2.64
CA LEU A 39 35.88 24.25 -1.46
C LEU A 39 34.84 23.19 -1.89
N GLY A 40 34.62 22.06 -1.25
CA GLY A 40 35.10 21.51 0.01
C GLY A 40 34.65 20.05 0.11
N LEU A 41 35.45 19.30 0.86
CA LEU A 41 35.35 17.87 1.17
C LEU A 41 34.43 17.64 2.39
N ALA A 42 33.89 16.42 2.48
CA ALA A 42 33.59 15.66 3.71
C ALA A 42 32.26 15.90 4.46
N ALA A 43 31.50 14.80 4.63
CA ALA A 43 30.94 14.28 5.89
C ALA A 43 29.99 13.10 5.57
N CYS A 44 29.81 12.02 6.33
CA CYS A 44 30.59 11.31 7.35
C CYS A 44 29.85 9.97 7.56
N LEU A 45 30.62 8.89 7.70
CA LEU A 45 30.17 7.63 8.31
C LEU A 45 30.02 7.82 9.82
N ALA A 46 28.93 7.36 10.41
CA ALA A 46 28.84 6.82 11.77
C ALA A 46 27.41 6.30 12.01
N PHE A 47 27.26 5.05 12.45
CA PHE A 47 26.52 4.70 13.67
C PHE A 47 26.69 3.20 13.96
N TRP A 48 27.47 2.92 15.00
CA TRP A 48 27.43 1.69 15.80
C TRP A 48 27.57 2.11 17.27
N ALA A 49 26.71 1.54 18.11
CA ALA A 49 26.81 1.31 19.56
C ALA A 49 26.67 2.47 20.60
N CYS A 50 25.63 2.36 21.43
CA CYS A 50 25.55 2.38 22.92
C CYS A 50 24.09 2.74 23.32
N GLY A 51 23.41 2.15 24.29
CA GLY A 51 23.78 1.24 25.37
C GLY A 51 22.54 0.73 26.12
N SER A 52 22.82 -0.06 27.16
CA SER A 52 21.99 -0.75 28.16
C SER A 52 21.28 0.23 29.14
N ASP A 53 20.34 -0.10 30.06
CA ASP A 53 20.15 -1.22 31.00
C ASP A 53 18.70 -1.28 31.58
N GLU A 54 18.36 -2.45 32.14
CA GLU A 54 17.53 -2.80 33.34
C GLU A 54 16.01 -2.49 33.46
N SER A 55 15.21 -3.55 33.65
CA SER A 55 14.59 -3.90 34.97
C SER A 55 13.77 -5.22 34.93
N ASP A 56 14.23 -6.16 35.77
CA ASP A 56 13.55 -7.05 36.74
C ASP A 56 12.26 -7.86 36.48
N ASP A 57 12.42 -9.15 36.80
CA ASP A 57 11.54 -10.06 37.56
C ASP A 57 10.09 -10.35 37.12
N PHE A 58 9.84 -11.62 36.76
CA PHE A 58 9.11 -12.54 37.64
C PHE A 58 9.31 -14.01 37.18
N GLY A 59 9.89 -14.83 38.05
CA GLY A 59 10.01 -16.27 37.88
C GLY A 59 8.73 -17.05 38.25
N GLY A 60 8.65 -18.29 37.79
CA GLY A 60 7.59 -19.23 38.15
C GLY A 60 7.78 -20.60 37.51
N THR A 61 8.70 -21.38 38.06
CA THR A 61 8.85 -22.82 37.81
C THR A 61 7.86 -23.63 38.64
N SER A 62 7.19 -24.63 38.04
CA SER A 62 6.82 -25.87 38.73
C SER A 62 6.33 -26.95 37.77
N GLU A 63 7.07 -28.05 37.72
CA GLU A 63 6.64 -29.44 37.49
C GLU A 63 7.46 -30.29 38.49
N PRO A 64 7.13 -31.56 38.80
CA PRO A 64 6.00 -32.38 38.36
C PRO A 64 5.27 -33.11 39.54
N ALA A 65 4.17 -33.81 39.24
CA ALA A 65 3.70 -34.92 40.08
C ALA A 65 3.03 -36.00 39.22
N ASP A 66 3.58 -37.20 39.32
CA ASP A 66 3.02 -38.47 38.82
C ASP A 66 1.83 -38.94 39.67
N ALA A 67 0.83 -39.58 39.06
CA ALA A 67 0.09 -40.72 39.62
C ALA A 67 -0.90 -41.35 38.61
N GLU A 68 -0.49 -42.50 38.06
CA GLU A 68 -1.22 -43.77 37.92
C GLU A 68 -2.75 -43.90 37.75
N ILE A 69 -3.12 -44.63 36.68
CA ILE A 69 -3.99 -45.83 36.58
C ILE A 69 -5.55 -45.70 36.56
N SER A 70 -6.09 -46.14 35.42
CA SER A 70 -7.27 -47.03 35.14
C SER A 70 -8.10 -46.43 34.00
N GLY A 71 -8.44 -47.12 32.91
CA GLY A 71 -8.73 -48.54 32.72
C GLY A 71 -10.25 -48.70 32.59
N ASN A 72 -10.78 -48.66 31.35
CA ASN A 72 -11.77 -49.63 30.87
C ASN A 72 -12.20 -49.37 29.42
N GLU A 73 -12.38 -50.49 28.74
CA GLU A 73 -12.69 -50.72 27.34
C GLU A 73 -14.21 -50.61 27.08
N ASP A 74 -14.54 -50.18 25.86
CA ASP A 74 -15.57 -50.72 24.94
C ASP A 74 -17.08 -50.75 25.32
N PRO A 75 -17.99 -51.01 24.36
CA PRO A 75 -18.12 -50.43 23.01
C PRO A 75 -19.60 -50.12 22.68
N ASP A 76 -19.87 -49.90 21.39
CA ASP A 76 -21.07 -50.31 20.63
C ASP A 76 -22.13 -49.28 20.18
N THR A 77 -22.32 -49.30 18.84
CA THR A 77 -23.56 -49.11 18.05
C THR A 77 -24.29 -47.75 18.11
N GLY A 78 -24.85 -47.18 17.06
CA GLY A 78 -25.22 -47.67 15.73
C GLY A 78 -26.46 -46.88 15.26
N ASP A 79 -26.46 -46.53 13.97
CA ASP A 79 -27.61 -46.24 13.08
C ASP A 79 -28.57 -45.04 13.27
N ASN A 80 -28.54 -44.18 12.25
CA ASN A 80 -29.65 -43.79 11.34
C ASN A 80 -31.07 -43.62 11.91
N GLN A 81 -31.62 -42.40 11.83
CA GLN A 81 -32.85 -42.09 11.07
C GLN A 81 -33.29 -40.60 11.20
N GLU A 82 -33.35 -39.90 10.07
CA GLU A 82 -34.42 -38.92 9.75
C GLU A 82 -35.75 -39.66 9.51
N PRO A 83 -36.96 -39.03 9.43
CA PRO A 83 -37.26 -37.60 9.22
C PRO A 83 -38.40 -37.02 10.09
N GLY A 84 -38.60 -35.69 10.05
CA GLY A 84 -39.80 -35.07 10.63
C GLY A 84 -39.92 -33.56 10.40
N GLU A 85 -40.87 -33.19 9.55
CA GLU A 85 -41.29 -31.84 9.14
C GLU A 85 -41.83 -30.92 10.26
N LYS A 86 -41.64 -29.59 10.01
CA LYS A 86 -42.49 -28.42 10.37
C LYS A 86 -42.57 -27.94 11.83
N GLN A 87 -42.07 -26.72 12.07
CA GLN A 87 -42.94 -25.53 12.29
C GLN A 87 -42.12 -24.23 12.39
N GLU A 88 -42.62 -23.18 11.72
CA GLU A 88 -42.21 -21.79 11.89
C GLU A 88 -42.58 -21.28 13.29
N LEU A 89 -41.67 -20.53 13.93
CA LEU A 89 -42.02 -19.32 14.67
C LEU A 89 -40.77 -18.46 14.84
N GLY A 90 -40.85 -17.21 14.39
CA GLY A 90 -39.74 -16.26 14.43
C GLY A 90 -39.51 -15.69 15.82
N ASP A 91 -38.25 -15.34 16.10
CA ASP A 91 -37.92 -14.31 17.05
C ASP A 91 -36.64 -13.57 16.60
N LYS A 92 -36.71 -12.25 16.73
CA LYS A 92 -35.63 -11.31 16.41
C LYS A 92 -34.56 -11.40 17.48
N GLN A 93 -33.32 -11.64 17.07
CA GLN A 93 -32.14 -11.51 17.92
C GLN A 93 -31.07 -10.66 17.20
N GLU A 94 -30.57 -9.68 17.93
CA GLU A 94 -29.55 -8.71 17.55
C GLU A 94 -28.23 -9.39 17.14
N PRO A 95 -27.49 -8.86 16.14
CA PRO A 95 -26.17 -9.37 15.82
C PRO A 95 -25.13 -8.79 16.80
N GLY A 96 -24.69 -9.62 17.73
CA GLY A 96 -23.50 -9.39 18.54
C GLY A 96 -22.25 -9.25 17.67
N ALA A 97 -21.42 -8.28 18.06
CA ALA A 97 -20.11 -8.00 17.50
C ALA A 97 -19.25 -9.27 17.44
N LYS A 98 -18.93 -9.72 16.23
CA LYS A 98 -17.83 -10.65 15.98
C LYS A 98 -16.57 -9.83 15.80
N SER A 99 -15.67 -9.94 16.76
CA SER A 99 -14.27 -9.55 16.61
C SER A 99 -13.67 -10.24 15.38
N GLU A 100 -13.12 -9.44 14.47
CA GLU A 100 -12.29 -9.91 13.36
C GLU A 100 -11.12 -10.74 13.93
N PRO A 101 -10.88 -11.96 13.44
CA PRO A 101 -9.62 -12.61 13.70
C PRO A 101 -8.58 -11.95 12.78
N GLU A 102 -7.52 -11.41 13.38
CA GLU A 102 -6.28 -11.13 12.66
C GLU A 102 -5.85 -12.41 11.94
N GLU A 103 -6.10 -12.44 10.63
CA GLU A 103 -5.69 -13.53 9.77
C GLU A 103 -4.17 -13.50 9.69
N LYS A 104 -3.55 -14.41 10.44
CA LYS A 104 -2.12 -14.69 10.36
C LYS A 104 -1.78 -14.88 8.89
N ARG A 105 -0.94 -13.97 8.40
CA ARG A 105 -0.24 -14.05 7.12
C ARG A 105 0.30 -15.47 6.96
N ASP A 106 -0.35 -16.25 6.10
CA ASP A 106 0.00 -17.62 5.83
C ASP A 106 1.35 -17.65 5.08
N THR A 107 2.44 -17.74 5.84
CA THR A 107 3.79 -17.92 5.31
C THR A 107 4.06 -19.36 4.85
N THR A 108 3.08 -20.26 5.00
CA THR A 108 3.24 -21.70 4.77
C THR A 108 3.30 -22.04 3.28
N ASP A 109 2.85 -21.16 2.39
CA ASP A 109 2.96 -21.34 0.93
C ASP A 109 4.39 -21.19 0.39
N LYS A 110 5.29 -20.49 1.10
CA LYS A 110 6.73 -20.47 0.76
C LYS A 110 7.49 -21.66 1.33
N GLU A 111 7.05 -22.22 2.46
CA GLU A 111 7.76 -23.31 3.14
C GLU A 111 7.46 -24.69 2.51
N TYR A 112 6.29 -24.89 1.89
CA TYR A 112 5.96 -26.20 1.31
C TYR A 112 6.65 -26.46 -0.05
N TYR A 113 7.01 -25.41 -0.80
CA TYR A 113 7.65 -25.55 -2.12
C TYR A 113 9.18 -25.77 -2.03
N ILE A 114 9.79 -25.59 -0.85
CA ILE A 114 11.20 -25.94 -0.58
C ILE A 114 11.34 -27.45 -0.26
N LYS A 115 10.57 -28.31 -0.95
CA LYS A 115 10.82 -29.77 -0.94
C LYS A 115 11.47 -30.29 -2.22
N SER A 116 11.45 -29.50 -3.30
CA SER A 116 12.29 -29.73 -4.48
C SER A 116 13.59 -28.91 -4.47
N ASN A 117 13.74 -27.95 -3.54
CA ASN A 117 15.02 -27.35 -3.19
C ASN A 117 15.85 -28.34 -2.35
N LEU A 118 16.22 -29.45 -2.97
CA LEU A 118 17.28 -30.30 -2.46
C LEU A 118 18.54 -29.45 -2.38
N GLU A 119 19.02 -29.21 -1.15
CA GLU A 119 20.13 -28.32 -0.82
C GLU A 119 21.36 -28.59 -1.71
N ALA A 120 21.47 -27.86 -2.82
CA ALA A 120 22.71 -27.73 -3.56
C ALA A 120 23.53 -26.67 -2.83
N THR A 121 24.19 -27.07 -1.75
CA THR A 121 25.35 -26.29 -1.30
C THR A 121 26.44 -26.50 -2.35
N GLY A 122 27.30 -25.52 -2.62
CA GLY A 122 28.42 -25.73 -3.55
C GLY A 122 29.32 -26.94 -3.22
N ASP A 123 29.15 -27.56 -2.05
CA ASP A 123 29.90 -28.72 -1.59
C ASP A 123 29.19 -30.07 -1.85
N PHE A 124 27.86 -30.18 -1.80
CA PHE A 124 27.09 -31.41 -2.06
C PHE A 124 25.72 -31.11 -2.66
N SER A 125 25.16 -32.08 -3.39
CA SER A 125 23.80 -32.00 -3.90
C SER A 125 23.02 -33.24 -3.53
N ILE A 126 21.70 -33.10 -3.40
CA ILE A 126 20.79 -34.24 -3.30
C ILE A 126 19.90 -34.18 -4.54
N ASP A 127 19.65 -35.32 -5.15
CA ASP A 127 18.70 -35.45 -6.26
C ASP A 127 17.79 -36.65 -5.97
N SER A 128 16.67 -36.76 -6.67
CA SER A 128 15.80 -37.92 -6.62
C SER A 128 15.64 -38.49 -8.02
N VAL A 129 15.89 -39.77 -8.18
CA VAL A 129 15.64 -40.46 -9.45
C VAL A 129 14.34 -41.22 -9.31
N TYR A 130 13.38 -40.92 -10.19
CA TYR A 130 12.15 -41.69 -10.32
C TYR A 130 12.44 -42.97 -11.10
N ASP A 131 12.19 -44.11 -10.48
CA ASP A 131 12.21 -45.39 -11.15
C ASP A 131 10.78 -45.79 -11.56
N ARG A 132 10.52 -45.71 -12.87
CA ARG A 132 9.23 -46.07 -13.47
C ARG A 132 8.81 -47.53 -13.26
N TYR A 133 9.76 -48.43 -12.98
CA TYR A 133 9.48 -49.85 -12.81
C TYR A 133 9.03 -50.17 -11.40
N THR A 134 9.64 -49.53 -10.39
CA THR A 134 9.23 -49.66 -8.99
C THR A 134 8.17 -48.65 -8.59
N GLY A 135 7.92 -47.61 -9.40
CA GLY A 135 6.99 -46.53 -9.10
C GLY A 135 7.44 -45.69 -7.90
N SER A 136 8.74 -45.65 -7.61
CA SER A 136 9.29 -45.03 -6.41
C SER A 136 10.45 -44.08 -6.73
N TYR A 137 10.66 -43.11 -5.84
CA TYR A 137 11.82 -42.21 -5.91
C TYR A 137 12.96 -42.75 -5.06
N THR A 138 14.16 -42.78 -5.63
CA THR A 138 15.41 -43.07 -4.91
C THR A 138 16.18 -41.77 -4.73
N TYR A 139 16.48 -41.40 -3.48
CA TYR A 139 17.37 -40.27 -3.23
C TYR A 139 18.82 -40.65 -3.57
N ARG A 140 19.48 -39.76 -4.30
CA ARG A 140 20.90 -39.80 -4.65
C ARG A 140 21.59 -38.64 -3.95
N ILE A 141 22.58 -38.95 -3.13
CA ILE A 141 23.34 -37.92 -2.40
C ILE A 141 24.71 -37.80 -3.06
N ARG A 142 25.00 -36.68 -3.69
CA ARG A 142 26.28 -36.41 -4.34
C ARG A 142 27.22 -35.71 -3.37
N THR A 143 28.27 -36.40 -2.95
CA THR A 143 29.37 -35.83 -2.15
C THR A 143 30.61 -35.70 -3.03
N GLY A 144 30.83 -34.51 -3.60
CA GLY A 144 31.88 -34.28 -4.60
C GLY A 144 31.62 -35.04 -5.90
N ASN A 145 32.48 -36.01 -6.23
CA ASN A 145 32.40 -36.84 -7.42
C ASN A 145 31.79 -38.23 -7.18
N ILE A 146 31.21 -38.47 -6.00
CA ILE A 146 30.62 -39.75 -5.61
C ILE A 146 29.12 -39.55 -5.42
N VAL A 147 28.31 -40.44 -5.99
CA VAL A 147 26.86 -40.44 -5.82
C VAL A 147 26.45 -41.64 -4.97
N TRP A 148 25.91 -41.38 -3.79
CA TRP A 148 25.40 -42.38 -2.85
C TRP A 148 23.94 -42.66 -3.11
N TYR A 149 23.57 -43.94 -3.14
CA TYR A 149 22.17 -44.35 -3.20
C TYR A 149 21.67 -44.58 -1.78
N SER A 150 20.65 -43.82 -1.37
CA SER A 150 20.10 -43.89 -0.01
C SER A 150 19.35 -45.20 0.25
N GLN A 151 18.80 -45.80 -0.81
CA GLN A 151 18.09 -47.07 -0.72
C GLN A 151 19.00 -48.18 -0.21
N ARG A 152 18.41 -49.01 0.63
CA ARG A 152 19.01 -50.23 1.18
C ARG A 152 18.76 -51.36 0.20
N VAL A 153 19.71 -52.28 0.11
CA VAL A 153 19.53 -53.51 -0.66
C VAL A 153 18.76 -54.50 0.21
N THR A 154 17.54 -54.83 -0.19
CA THR A 154 16.64 -55.77 0.52
C THR A 154 16.50 -57.11 -0.21
N GLU A 155 16.65 -57.09 -1.53
CA GLU A 155 16.50 -58.24 -2.41
C GLU A 155 17.80 -59.05 -2.54
N SER A 156 17.67 -60.37 -2.68
CA SER A 156 18.81 -61.25 -3.00
C SER A 156 19.13 -61.19 -4.49
N VAL A 157 20.40 -61.41 -4.83
CA VAL A 157 20.85 -61.66 -6.19
C VAL A 157 20.79 -63.16 -6.49
N ASP A 158 20.44 -63.51 -7.72
CA ASP A 158 20.34 -64.91 -8.14
C ASP A 158 21.61 -65.71 -7.86
N GLY A 159 21.47 -66.69 -6.96
CA GLY A 159 22.53 -67.59 -6.53
C GLY A 159 23.63 -66.93 -5.71
N ASP A 160 23.36 -65.79 -5.07
CA ASP A 160 24.17 -65.31 -3.95
C ASP A 160 23.93 -66.15 -2.68
N LYS A 161 24.79 -65.97 -1.67
CA LYS A 161 24.60 -66.59 -0.34
C LYS A 161 24.06 -65.62 0.70
N SER A 162 23.45 -64.52 0.28
CA SER A 162 22.97 -63.45 1.16
C SER A 162 21.91 -63.96 2.15
N VAL A 163 21.78 -63.28 3.29
CA VAL A 163 20.85 -63.66 4.36
C VAL A 163 20.17 -62.44 4.95
N CYS A 164 18.96 -62.63 5.46
CA CYS A 164 18.36 -61.66 6.38
C CYS A 164 18.92 -61.87 7.79
N TYR A 165 18.89 -60.83 8.60
CA TYR A 165 19.35 -60.93 9.99
C TYR A 165 18.61 -62.06 10.72
N GLY A 166 19.36 -63.00 11.29
CA GLY A 166 18.81 -64.16 12.00
C GLY A 166 18.03 -65.14 11.11
N GLU A 167 18.24 -65.12 9.79
CA GLU A 167 17.48 -65.91 8.81
C GLU A 167 15.96 -65.64 8.82
N GLN A 168 15.56 -64.45 9.28
CA GLN A 168 14.17 -64.01 9.30
C GLN A 168 13.89 -63.04 8.14
N ASN A 169 13.04 -63.44 7.18
CA ASN A 169 12.81 -62.67 5.95
C ASN A 169 12.37 -61.21 6.19
N GLY A 170 11.52 -60.96 7.20
CA GLY A 170 11.07 -59.59 7.54
C GLY A 170 12.21 -58.63 7.87
N ASN A 171 13.29 -59.15 8.48
CA ASN A 171 14.44 -58.33 8.87
C ASN A 171 15.21 -57.77 7.68
N CYS A 172 15.11 -58.35 6.48
CA CYS A 172 15.70 -57.75 5.28
C CYS A 172 15.03 -56.41 4.93
N SER A 173 13.71 -56.30 5.13
CA SER A 173 12.98 -55.05 4.91
C SER A 173 13.39 -54.01 5.96
N ASP A 174 13.47 -54.40 7.23
CA ASP A 174 13.71 -53.45 8.32
C ASP A 174 15.17 -52.98 8.41
N TYR A 175 16.11 -53.91 8.22
CA TYR A 175 17.53 -53.69 8.50
C TYR A 175 18.44 -53.73 7.28
N GLY A 176 17.91 -54.16 6.13
CA GLY A 176 18.69 -54.48 4.94
C GLY A 176 19.18 -55.94 4.93
N ARG A 177 19.53 -56.41 3.74
CA ARG A 177 20.05 -57.76 3.51
C ARG A 177 21.56 -57.80 3.75
N LEU A 178 22.03 -58.90 4.33
CA LEU A 178 23.43 -59.10 4.68
C LEU A 178 24.13 -59.99 3.65
N PHE A 179 25.27 -59.52 3.17
CA PHE A 179 26.06 -60.19 2.13
C PHE A 179 27.39 -60.71 2.68
N PRO A 180 27.84 -61.91 2.23
CA PRO A 180 29.11 -62.48 2.66
C PRO A 180 30.32 -61.68 2.13
N ALA A 181 31.31 -61.44 2.99
CA ALA A 181 32.45 -60.59 2.65
C ALA A 181 33.31 -61.09 1.46
N THR A 182 33.34 -62.40 1.20
CA THR A 182 34.19 -63.01 0.18
C THR A 182 33.42 -63.46 -1.07
N ASP A 183 32.11 -63.23 -1.13
CA ASP A 183 31.32 -63.65 -2.28
C ASP A 183 31.44 -62.63 -3.41
N SER A 184 31.96 -63.09 -4.56
CA SER A 184 32.14 -62.26 -5.75
C SER A 184 30.83 -61.73 -6.32
N LYS A 185 29.68 -62.32 -5.95
CA LYS A 185 28.36 -61.81 -6.33
C LYS A 185 27.89 -60.63 -5.48
N THR A 186 28.54 -60.32 -4.37
CA THR A 186 28.12 -59.20 -3.50
C THR A 186 28.15 -57.87 -4.24
N GLU A 187 29.09 -57.66 -5.15
CA GLU A 187 29.12 -56.43 -5.96
C GLU A 187 27.95 -56.35 -6.95
N GLN A 188 27.38 -57.48 -7.38
CA GLN A 188 26.24 -57.55 -8.29
C GLN A 188 24.91 -57.20 -7.60
N ALA A 189 24.91 -57.09 -6.27
CA ALA A 189 23.75 -56.65 -5.51
C ALA A 189 23.52 -55.13 -5.59
N CYS A 190 24.51 -54.40 -6.10
CA CYS A 190 24.34 -53.01 -6.44
C CYS A 190 23.70 -52.85 -7.82
N PRO A 191 22.80 -51.86 -8.02
CA PRO A 191 22.22 -51.57 -9.33
C PRO A 191 23.27 -51.36 -10.41
N ASP A 192 22.87 -51.53 -11.68
CA ASP A 192 23.74 -51.29 -12.83
C ASP A 192 24.46 -49.94 -12.74
N SER A 193 25.71 -49.90 -13.18
CA SER A 193 26.64 -48.74 -13.11
C SER A 193 27.03 -48.26 -11.69
N THR A 194 26.60 -48.97 -10.65
CA THR A 194 27.00 -48.70 -9.26
C THR A 194 27.87 -49.83 -8.69
N ARG A 195 28.48 -49.60 -7.52
CA ARG A 195 29.36 -50.57 -6.86
C ARG A 195 29.42 -50.36 -5.35
N LEU A 196 30.09 -51.26 -4.65
CA LEU A 196 30.42 -51.06 -3.24
C LEU A 196 31.38 -49.87 -3.05
N PRO A 197 31.14 -49.00 -2.05
CA PRO A 197 32.04 -47.93 -1.68
C PRO A 197 33.35 -48.47 -1.10
N THR A 198 34.44 -47.76 -1.37
CA THR A 198 35.73 -47.99 -0.73
C THR A 198 35.78 -47.32 0.65
N THR A 199 36.76 -47.71 1.47
CA THR A 199 37.06 -47.00 2.74
C THR A 199 37.30 -45.50 2.55
N LYS A 200 37.94 -45.09 1.46
CA LYS A 200 38.21 -43.67 1.17
C LYS A 200 36.91 -42.90 0.95
N GLU A 201 35.97 -43.49 0.23
CA GLU A 201 34.68 -42.86 -0.09
C GLU A 201 33.82 -42.74 1.16
N TRP A 202 33.77 -43.76 2.01
CA TRP A 202 33.13 -43.65 3.33
C TRP A 202 33.70 -42.51 4.17
N ASN A 203 35.03 -42.32 4.19
CA ASN A 203 35.63 -41.18 4.90
C ASN A 203 35.20 -39.83 4.31
N VAL A 204 35.06 -39.75 2.98
CA VAL A 204 34.49 -38.55 2.34
C VAL A 204 33.06 -38.33 2.83
N LEU A 205 32.19 -39.35 2.79
CA LEU A 205 30.82 -39.22 3.28
C LEU A 205 30.75 -38.79 4.76
N GLU A 206 31.63 -39.31 5.62
CA GLU A 206 31.68 -38.88 7.03
C GLU A 206 32.00 -37.40 7.18
N SER A 207 32.92 -36.85 6.37
CA SER A 207 33.25 -35.42 6.40
C SER A 207 32.05 -34.54 6.04
N TYR A 208 31.23 -35.01 5.10
CA TYR A 208 29.99 -34.35 4.71
C TYR A 208 28.89 -34.49 5.76
N ARG A 209 28.68 -35.68 6.32
CA ARG A 209 27.71 -35.92 7.40
C ARG A 209 28.00 -35.11 8.67
N ALA A 210 29.27 -34.89 8.97
CA ALA A 210 29.67 -34.03 10.08
C ALA A 210 29.31 -32.55 9.86
N LYS A 211 29.22 -32.11 8.61
CA LYS A 211 28.88 -30.73 8.24
C LYS A 211 27.38 -30.54 7.98
N TYR A 212 26.70 -31.56 7.46
CA TYR A 212 25.33 -31.47 6.94
C TYR A 212 24.45 -32.58 7.52
N ALA A 213 23.65 -32.23 8.54
CA ALA A 213 22.78 -33.17 9.25
C ALA A 213 21.75 -33.87 8.34
N VAL A 214 21.28 -33.19 7.27
CA VAL A 214 20.33 -33.74 6.30
C VAL A 214 20.83 -35.04 5.64
N ILE A 215 22.15 -35.16 5.42
CA ILE A 215 22.75 -36.36 4.82
C ILE A 215 22.58 -37.57 5.76
N ASP A 216 22.64 -37.35 7.08
CA ASP A 216 22.44 -38.42 8.06
C ASP A 216 21.03 -39.00 7.98
N THR A 217 20.04 -38.11 7.94
CA THR A 217 18.62 -38.44 7.82
C THR A 217 18.33 -39.17 6.50
N LEU A 218 18.85 -38.68 5.38
CA LEU A 218 18.57 -39.24 4.05
C LEU A 218 19.29 -40.55 3.78
N MET A 219 20.54 -40.72 4.27
CA MET A 219 21.25 -41.99 4.12
C MET A 219 20.62 -43.12 4.93
N ASP A 220 19.82 -42.79 5.95
CA ASP A 220 19.07 -43.70 6.82
C ASP A 220 19.85 -44.99 7.13
N LEU A 221 21.07 -44.81 7.67
CA LEU A 221 21.97 -45.92 7.94
C LEU A 221 21.45 -46.75 9.11
N LYS A 222 20.80 -47.88 8.78
CA LYS A 222 20.25 -48.83 9.74
C LYS A 222 21.32 -49.54 10.58
N TYR A 223 21.03 -49.67 11.87
CA TYR A 223 21.87 -50.41 12.82
C TYR A 223 21.59 -51.92 12.77
N GLY A 224 21.63 -52.52 11.57
CA GLY A 224 21.22 -53.90 11.31
C GLY A 224 22.15 -54.99 11.84
N GLY A 225 23.23 -54.66 12.54
CA GLY A 225 24.18 -55.65 13.05
C GLY A 225 24.97 -56.38 11.96
N SER A 226 25.51 -57.54 12.32
CA SER A 226 26.27 -58.44 11.45
C SER A 226 26.01 -59.88 11.84
N CYS A 227 26.16 -60.82 10.90
CA CYS A 227 26.09 -62.26 11.18
C CYS A 227 27.40 -62.97 10.83
N GLU A 228 27.68 -64.10 11.48
CA GLU A 228 28.85 -64.95 11.23
C GLU A 228 28.36 -66.39 11.07
N ARG A 229 28.76 -67.07 9.99
CA ARG A 229 28.35 -68.45 9.68
C ARG A 229 29.56 -69.37 9.79
N ASP A 230 29.58 -70.09 10.90
CA ASP A 230 30.41 -71.28 11.07
C ASP A 230 29.57 -72.49 10.64
N SER A 231 28.87 -73.15 11.58
CA SER A 231 27.89 -74.22 11.32
C SER A 231 26.43 -73.75 11.42
N VAL A 232 26.20 -72.65 12.13
CA VAL A 232 24.90 -72.00 12.35
C VAL A 232 25.10 -70.50 12.19
N LEU A 233 24.14 -69.79 11.62
CA LEU A 233 24.21 -68.33 11.49
C LEU A 233 24.05 -67.68 12.88
N ARG A 234 25.08 -66.98 13.34
CA ARG A 234 25.07 -66.25 14.61
C ARG A 234 25.11 -64.76 14.35
N CYS A 235 24.06 -64.05 14.76
CA CYS A 235 23.94 -62.61 14.53
C CYS A 235 24.11 -61.82 15.83
N LYS A 236 24.67 -60.60 15.72
CA LYS A 236 24.93 -59.73 16.87
C LYS A 236 24.64 -58.27 16.54
N ASN A 237 24.44 -57.47 17.59
CA ASN A 237 24.40 -56.00 17.56
C ASN A 237 23.32 -55.36 16.65
N ILE A 238 22.17 -56.03 16.47
CA ILE A 238 20.98 -55.38 15.90
C ILE A 238 20.58 -54.17 16.76
N ASP A 239 20.00 -53.15 16.12
CA ASP A 239 19.58 -51.86 16.68
C ASP A 239 20.64 -51.01 17.39
N THR A 240 21.88 -51.50 17.45
CA THR A 240 22.97 -50.87 18.21
C THR A 240 24.15 -50.50 17.31
N THR A 241 24.47 -51.32 16.30
CA THR A 241 25.62 -51.07 15.42
C THR A 241 25.29 -51.42 13.97
N GLY A 242 25.60 -50.52 13.05
CA GLY A 242 25.55 -50.76 11.61
C GLY A 242 26.91 -51.22 11.10
N TYR A 243 26.93 -52.28 10.29
CA TYR A 243 28.14 -52.82 9.66
C TYR A 243 27.95 -52.89 8.15
N TYR A 244 28.78 -52.18 7.40
CA TYR A 244 28.66 -52.03 5.96
C TYR A 244 29.94 -52.46 5.26
N LEU A 245 29.84 -53.43 4.35
CA LEU A 245 30.98 -53.94 3.59
C LEU A 245 31.50 -52.87 2.62
N THR A 246 32.83 -52.83 2.46
CA THR A 246 33.52 -51.99 1.48
C THR A 246 34.14 -52.85 0.38
N SER A 247 34.35 -52.27 -0.81
CA SER A 247 35.02 -52.95 -1.93
C SER A 247 36.48 -53.28 -1.65
N ASP A 248 37.13 -52.60 -0.70
CA ASP A 248 38.52 -52.87 -0.29
C ASP A 248 38.63 -53.90 0.85
N GLY A 249 37.60 -54.73 1.06
CA GLY A 249 37.63 -55.85 2.01
C GLY A 249 37.59 -55.43 3.48
N LYS A 250 37.06 -54.25 3.77
CA LYS A 250 36.86 -53.73 5.13
C LYS A 250 35.37 -53.58 5.43
N VAL A 251 35.07 -53.24 6.67
CA VAL A 251 33.72 -53.02 7.18
C VAL A 251 33.68 -51.65 7.82
N TYR A 252 32.88 -50.76 7.27
CA TYR A 252 32.50 -49.50 7.89
C TYR A 252 31.53 -49.80 9.03
N MET A 253 31.95 -49.49 10.26
CA MET A 253 31.20 -49.75 11.49
C MET A 253 30.79 -48.45 12.16
N ARG A 254 29.49 -48.27 12.41
CA ARG A 254 28.93 -47.12 13.14
C ARG A 254 28.04 -47.58 14.28
N LYS A 255 28.31 -47.09 15.50
CA LYS A 255 27.50 -47.37 16.69
C LYS A 255 26.44 -46.28 16.88
N LYS A 256 25.24 -46.69 17.28
CA LYS A 256 24.15 -45.76 17.61
C LYS A 256 24.60 -44.81 18.72
N GLY A 257 24.36 -43.50 18.52
CA GLY A 257 24.76 -42.46 19.47
C GLY A 257 26.26 -42.14 19.51
N LYS A 258 27.08 -42.66 18.56
CA LYS A 258 28.47 -42.25 18.39
C LYS A 258 28.63 -41.49 17.07
N GLU A 259 29.27 -40.32 17.14
CA GLU A 259 29.48 -39.47 15.97
C GLU A 259 30.47 -40.06 14.96
N LYS A 260 31.52 -40.72 15.42
CA LYS A 260 32.60 -41.24 14.57
C LYS A 260 32.40 -42.72 14.25
N ALA A 261 32.50 -43.04 12.96
CA ALA A 261 32.63 -44.40 12.49
C ALA A 261 34.07 -44.93 12.62
N SER A 262 34.23 -46.24 12.43
CA SER A 262 35.51 -46.92 12.43
C SER A 262 35.53 -48.01 11.35
N PHE A 263 36.73 -48.46 10.97
CA PHE A 263 36.89 -49.51 9.97
C PHE A 263 37.52 -50.76 10.58
N LEU A 264 36.96 -51.91 10.24
CA LEU A 264 37.45 -53.22 10.64
C LEU A 264 37.80 -54.04 9.40
N LYS A 265 38.72 -54.99 9.50
CA LYS A 265 38.94 -55.97 8.43
C LYS A 265 37.71 -56.88 8.33
N ALA A 266 37.20 -57.10 7.12
CA ALA A 266 36.10 -58.04 6.93
C ALA A 266 36.59 -59.46 7.24
N LYS A 267 35.75 -60.22 7.92
CA LYS A 267 35.96 -61.65 8.17
C LYS A 267 35.27 -62.47 7.08
N ASP A 268 35.96 -63.50 6.60
CA ASP A 268 35.49 -64.34 5.49
C ASP A 268 34.17 -65.07 5.78
N SER A 269 33.95 -65.50 7.03
CA SER A 269 32.72 -66.18 7.48
C SER A 269 31.57 -65.23 7.83
N SER A 270 31.76 -63.91 7.68
CA SER A 270 30.80 -62.92 8.15
C SER A 270 30.01 -62.23 7.04
N TYR A 271 28.84 -61.73 7.44
CA TYR A 271 27.80 -61.13 6.63
C TYR A 271 27.52 -59.72 7.10
N TYR A 272 27.48 -58.78 6.16
CA TYR A 272 27.38 -57.34 6.42
C TYR A 272 26.36 -56.68 5.49
N ASN A 273 25.79 -55.56 5.91
CA ASN A 273 24.98 -54.74 5.00
C ASN A 273 25.86 -54.15 3.90
N ILE A 274 25.24 -53.67 2.83
CA ILE A 274 25.93 -52.96 1.76
C ILE A 274 25.26 -51.61 1.48
N ARG A 275 26.04 -50.69 0.95
CA ARG A 275 25.56 -49.48 0.27
C ARG A 275 26.16 -49.46 -1.11
N CYS A 276 25.51 -48.76 -2.01
CA CYS A 276 25.95 -48.63 -3.39
C CYS A 276 26.30 -47.18 -3.68
N VAL A 277 27.42 -47.01 -4.37
CA VAL A 277 27.89 -45.73 -4.88
C VAL A 277 28.09 -45.82 -6.38
N GLY A 278 27.80 -44.72 -7.07
CA GLY A 278 28.09 -44.53 -8.49
C GLY A 278 28.87 -43.25 -8.72
N TYR A 279 29.08 -42.95 -9.99
CA TYR A 279 29.55 -41.65 -10.44
C TYR A 279 28.37 -40.78 -10.89
N PRO A 280 28.53 -39.46 -10.89
CA PRO A 280 27.53 -38.60 -11.50
C PRO A 280 27.40 -38.92 -12.99
N ASP A 281 26.17 -39.15 -13.46
CA ASP A 281 25.85 -39.20 -14.90
C ASP A 281 25.86 -37.79 -15.52
N PHE A 282 25.96 -36.76 -14.67
CA PHE A 282 25.85 -35.35 -15.00
C PHE A 282 26.73 -34.50 -14.08
N VAL A 283 27.53 -33.61 -14.65
CA VAL A 283 28.31 -32.60 -13.92
C VAL A 283 28.13 -31.23 -14.56
N GLU A 284 28.34 -30.15 -13.78
CA GLU A 284 28.21 -28.80 -14.33
C GLU A 284 29.33 -28.53 -15.32
N SER A 285 30.57 -28.84 -14.92
CA SER A 285 31.76 -28.50 -15.68
C SER A 285 32.74 -29.67 -15.79
N LYS A 286 33.65 -29.58 -16.76
CA LYS A 286 34.77 -30.53 -16.93
C LYS A 286 35.61 -30.73 -15.66
N LYS A 287 35.63 -29.75 -14.74
CA LYS A 287 36.44 -29.80 -13.52
C LYS A 287 35.90 -30.79 -12.49
N GLU A 288 34.62 -31.13 -12.58
CA GLU A 288 33.94 -32.06 -11.67
C GLU A 288 33.92 -33.49 -12.19
N LEU A 289 34.44 -33.73 -13.40
CA LEU A 289 34.55 -35.07 -13.94
C LEU A 289 35.41 -35.93 -12.98
N PRO A 290 34.95 -37.15 -12.63
CA PRO A 290 35.70 -37.99 -11.72
C PRO A 290 37.06 -38.38 -12.32
N PRO A 291 38.03 -38.83 -11.51
CA PRO A 291 39.30 -39.33 -12.02
C PRO A 291 39.07 -40.44 -13.05
N CYS A 292 39.68 -40.28 -14.23
CA CYS A 292 39.64 -41.24 -15.32
C CYS A 292 40.81 -42.22 -15.19
N ASP A 293 40.63 -43.31 -14.44
CA ASP A 293 41.68 -44.31 -14.16
C ASP A 293 41.28 -45.74 -14.60
N THR A 294 42.29 -46.58 -14.89
CA THR A 294 42.17 -47.97 -15.38
C THR A 294 41.75 -48.98 -14.31
N THR A 295 41.72 -48.59 -13.03
CA THR A 295 41.55 -49.55 -11.92
C THR A 295 40.11 -50.06 -11.77
N ARG A 296 39.19 -49.53 -12.58
CA ARG A 296 37.76 -49.79 -12.50
C ARG A 296 37.31 -50.53 -13.75
N GLN A 297 37.15 -51.85 -13.64
CA GLN A 297 36.75 -52.76 -14.72
C GLN A 297 35.33 -52.53 -15.28
N ASN A 298 34.66 -51.40 -14.96
CA ASN A 298 33.38 -51.04 -15.57
C ASN A 298 33.44 -49.61 -16.17
N PRO A 299 34.10 -49.44 -17.33
CA PRO A 299 34.61 -48.16 -17.85
C PRO A 299 33.62 -47.40 -18.75
N ALA A 300 32.31 -47.42 -18.46
CA ALA A 300 31.32 -46.83 -19.38
C ALA A 300 30.37 -45.81 -18.73
N THR A 301 30.77 -45.13 -17.65
CA THR A 301 29.99 -43.97 -17.19
C THR A 301 30.23 -42.80 -18.16
N ARG A 302 29.33 -42.67 -19.13
CA ARG A 302 29.15 -41.42 -19.87
C ARG A 302 28.69 -40.36 -18.86
N VAL A 303 29.29 -39.20 -18.90
CA VAL A 303 28.91 -38.09 -18.03
C VAL A 303 28.55 -36.91 -18.91
N TYR A 304 27.32 -36.42 -18.78
CA TYR A 304 26.92 -35.18 -19.45
C TYR A 304 27.53 -33.99 -18.71
N VAL A 305 28.18 -33.10 -19.45
CA VAL A 305 28.77 -31.88 -18.90
C VAL A 305 27.92 -30.69 -19.34
N PHE A 306 27.19 -30.09 -18.40
CA PHE A 306 26.19 -29.06 -18.70
C PHE A 306 26.77 -27.83 -19.39
N SER A 307 27.93 -27.34 -18.92
CA SER A 307 28.61 -26.17 -19.48
C SER A 307 29.03 -26.36 -20.93
N GLU A 308 29.29 -27.61 -21.33
CA GLU A 308 29.72 -27.98 -22.67
C GLU A 308 28.56 -28.43 -23.56
N LYS A 309 27.41 -28.78 -22.95
CA LYS A 309 26.24 -29.37 -23.62
C LYS A 309 26.56 -30.67 -24.35
N GLU A 310 27.49 -31.45 -23.82
CA GLU A 310 28.06 -32.64 -24.45
C GLU A 310 28.26 -33.77 -23.44
N ASN A 311 28.16 -35.02 -23.92
CA ASN A 311 28.58 -36.19 -23.15
C ASN A 311 30.10 -36.35 -23.21
N TYR A 312 30.69 -36.85 -22.14
CA TYR A 312 32.10 -37.21 -22.05
C TYR A 312 32.22 -38.68 -21.67
N ARG A 313 33.21 -39.37 -22.25
CA ARG A 313 33.59 -40.75 -21.89
C ARG A 313 35.03 -40.77 -21.41
N CYS A 314 35.27 -41.50 -20.32
CA CYS A 314 36.61 -41.75 -19.83
C CYS A 314 37.29 -42.83 -20.68
N TYR A 315 38.43 -42.48 -21.27
CA TYR A 315 39.37 -43.41 -21.87
C TYR A 315 40.59 -43.45 -20.95
N PRO A 316 40.84 -44.53 -20.19
CA PRO A 316 41.86 -44.51 -19.13
C PRO A 316 43.27 -44.07 -19.57
N GLU A 317 43.63 -44.30 -20.83
CA GLU A 317 44.91 -43.86 -21.41
C GLU A 317 44.91 -42.43 -21.94
N LYS A 318 43.73 -41.85 -22.21
CA LYS A 318 43.56 -40.54 -22.88
C LYS A 318 42.81 -39.50 -22.04
N GLY A 319 42.29 -39.89 -20.87
CA GLY A 319 41.42 -39.06 -20.06
C GLY A 319 39.99 -38.97 -20.59
N TRP A 320 39.27 -37.92 -20.19
CA TRP A 320 37.91 -37.65 -20.66
C TRP A 320 37.92 -37.02 -22.04
N LEU A 321 37.20 -37.63 -22.97
CA LEU A 321 37.01 -37.11 -24.33
C LEU A 321 35.51 -36.95 -24.61
N PRO A 322 35.10 -35.97 -25.44
CA PRO A 322 33.72 -35.87 -25.91
C PRO A 322 33.26 -37.18 -26.53
N ASP A 323 32.08 -37.64 -26.13
CA ASP A 323 31.41 -38.83 -26.66
C ASP A 323 30.18 -38.38 -27.44
N PHE A 324 30.29 -38.39 -28.77
CA PHE A 324 29.21 -38.00 -29.68
C PHE A 324 28.16 -39.10 -29.87
N SER A 325 28.24 -40.22 -29.15
CA SER A 325 27.14 -41.19 -29.16
C SER A 325 25.93 -40.62 -28.41
N GLU A 326 24.79 -40.53 -29.10
CA GLU A 326 23.49 -40.12 -28.57
C GLU A 326 22.96 -41.17 -27.58
N SER A 327 23.51 -41.21 -26.37
CA SER A 327 22.93 -42.06 -25.32
C SER A 327 23.25 -41.56 -23.93
N CYS A 328 22.33 -40.80 -23.37
CA CYS A 328 22.01 -40.93 -21.96
C CYS A 328 21.57 -42.40 -21.68
N PRO A 329 22.01 -43.00 -20.57
CA PRO A 329 21.95 -44.45 -20.36
C PRO A 329 20.52 -45.02 -20.27
N ASP A 330 19.56 -44.22 -19.78
CA ASP A 330 18.20 -44.69 -19.48
C ASP A 330 17.13 -43.73 -20.00
N LYS A 331 16.35 -44.15 -21.01
CA LYS A 331 15.25 -43.34 -21.57
C LYS A 331 14.22 -43.01 -20.47
N GLY A 332 13.89 -41.73 -20.34
CA GLY A 332 12.95 -41.20 -19.34
C GLY A 332 13.61 -40.83 -18.01
N LYS A 333 14.91 -41.06 -17.84
CA LYS A 333 15.63 -40.57 -16.66
C LYS A 333 15.69 -39.05 -16.70
N SER A 334 15.30 -38.42 -15.60
CA SER A 334 15.41 -36.99 -15.39
C SER A 334 16.42 -36.68 -14.30
N ILE A 335 16.93 -35.46 -14.33
CA ILE A 335 17.83 -34.88 -13.32
C ILE A 335 17.46 -33.42 -13.17
N VAL A 336 17.57 -32.86 -11.96
CA VAL A 336 17.37 -31.43 -11.71
C VAL A 336 18.69 -30.78 -11.36
N TYR A 337 19.04 -29.69 -12.05
CA TYR A 337 20.26 -28.93 -11.80
C TYR A 337 20.04 -27.44 -11.95
N ASN A 338 20.43 -26.64 -10.94
CA ASN A 338 20.15 -25.19 -10.87
C ASN A 338 18.72 -24.89 -11.34
N ASP A 339 17.79 -25.65 -10.78
CA ASP A 339 16.35 -25.53 -11.04
C ASP A 339 15.91 -25.76 -12.49
N THR A 340 16.80 -26.33 -13.29
CA THR A 340 16.54 -26.81 -14.64
C THR A 340 16.49 -28.33 -14.60
N MET A 341 15.29 -28.87 -14.82
CA MET A 341 15.08 -30.29 -15.06
C MET A 341 15.53 -30.63 -16.48
N MET A 342 16.44 -31.58 -16.59
CA MET A 342 16.83 -32.21 -17.84
C MET A 342 16.22 -33.61 -17.89
N ILE A 343 15.86 -34.07 -19.08
CA ILE A 343 15.33 -35.41 -19.31
C ILE A 343 16.08 -36.07 -20.47
N CYS A 344 16.31 -37.37 -20.31
CA CYS A 344 16.85 -38.25 -21.34
C CYS A 344 15.72 -38.72 -22.26
N LEU A 345 15.59 -38.11 -23.44
CA LEU A 345 14.62 -38.51 -24.45
C LEU A 345 15.35 -38.97 -25.70
N ASP A 346 15.01 -40.18 -26.14
CA ASP A 346 15.62 -40.83 -27.31
C ASP A 346 17.16 -40.83 -27.30
N GLY A 347 17.76 -41.00 -26.12
CA GLY A 347 19.21 -41.03 -25.95
C GLY A 347 19.88 -39.66 -25.84
N ILE A 348 19.12 -38.56 -25.84
CA ILE A 348 19.66 -37.20 -25.76
C ILE A 348 19.17 -36.51 -24.48
N TRP A 349 20.09 -35.89 -23.75
CA TRP A 349 19.76 -34.98 -22.65
C TRP A 349 19.21 -33.67 -23.23
N GLN A 350 17.97 -33.33 -22.88
CA GLN A 350 17.35 -32.06 -23.23
C GLN A 350 16.66 -31.45 -22.00
N VAL A 351 16.41 -30.14 -22.05
CA VAL A 351 15.60 -29.48 -21.02
C VAL A 351 14.22 -30.10 -21.04
N ALA A 352 13.74 -30.54 -19.88
CA ALA A 352 12.44 -31.18 -19.75
C ALA A 352 11.33 -30.18 -20.07
N ASP A 353 10.38 -30.60 -20.88
CA ASP A 353 9.12 -29.87 -21.04
C ASP A 353 8.24 -30.05 -19.81
N LEU A 354 7.27 -29.17 -19.65
CA LEU A 354 6.33 -29.15 -18.54
C LEU A 354 5.56 -30.47 -18.35
N GLU A 355 5.35 -31.22 -19.44
CA GLU A 355 4.68 -32.53 -19.43
C GLU A 355 5.45 -33.60 -18.63
N TYR A 356 6.75 -33.39 -18.42
CA TYR A 356 7.61 -34.26 -17.61
C TYR A 356 7.78 -33.73 -16.18
N SER A 357 7.11 -32.64 -15.81
CA SER A 357 7.09 -32.20 -14.42
C SER A 357 6.48 -33.29 -13.53
N PRO A 358 7.04 -33.53 -12.33
CA PRO A 358 6.46 -34.48 -11.37
C PRO A 358 5.07 -34.03 -10.89
N ASP A 359 4.78 -32.73 -10.93
CA ASP A 359 3.53 -32.16 -10.47
C ASP A 359 2.47 -32.12 -11.57
N THR A 360 1.35 -32.79 -11.30
CA THR A 360 0.20 -32.78 -12.21
C THR A 360 -0.77 -31.66 -11.84
N CYS A 361 -1.18 -30.88 -12.84
CA CYS A 361 -2.30 -29.95 -12.66
C CYS A 361 -3.61 -30.72 -12.77
N ASN A 362 -4.38 -30.76 -11.69
CA ASN A 362 -5.67 -31.44 -11.61
C ASN A 362 -6.56 -30.71 -10.58
N ALA A 363 -7.80 -31.19 -10.38
CA ALA A 363 -8.75 -30.54 -9.47
C ALA A 363 -8.23 -30.40 -8.02
N LYS A 364 -7.32 -31.26 -7.56
CA LYS A 364 -6.73 -31.19 -6.21
C LYS A 364 -5.64 -30.12 -6.10
N THR A 365 -4.92 -29.87 -7.20
CA THR A 365 -3.85 -28.86 -7.28
C THR A 365 -4.32 -27.56 -7.93
N LYS A 366 -5.64 -27.40 -8.14
CA LYS A 366 -6.20 -26.16 -8.66
C LYS A 366 -5.79 -24.96 -7.79
N ASP A 367 -5.48 -23.85 -8.44
CA ASP A 367 -5.00 -22.62 -7.82
C ASP A 367 -3.57 -22.67 -7.25
N SER A 368 -2.84 -23.79 -7.40
CA SER A 368 -1.43 -23.87 -7.00
C SER A 368 -0.51 -23.19 -8.02
N LEU A 369 0.63 -22.71 -7.54
CA LEU A 369 1.75 -22.24 -8.35
C LEU A 369 2.83 -23.32 -8.43
N MET A 370 3.49 -23.41 -9.59
CA MET A 370 4.64 -24.27 -9.81
C MET A 370 5.71 -23.47 -10.53
N TRP A 371 6.91 -23.48 -10.00
CA TRP A 371 8.08 -22.96 -10.68
C TRP A 371 8.85 -24.10 -11.33
N PHE A 372 9.05 -24.02 -12.65
CA PHE A 372 9.65 -25.07 -13.45
C PHE A 372 10.56 -24.47 -14.52
N ASN A 373 11.84 -24.85 -14.53
CA ASN A 373 12.85 -24.39 -15.49
C ASN A 373 12.93 -22.86 -15.63
N GLY A 374 12.81 -22.13 -14.51
CA GLY A 374 12.88 -20.68 -14.48
C GLY A 374 11.58 -19.96 -14.86
N VAL A 375 10.48 -20.69 -15.11
CA VAL A 375 9.18 -20.12 -15.48
C VAL A 375 8.15 -20.46 -14.40
N ASN A 376 7.35 -19.48 -14.01
CA ASN A 376 6.22 -19.69 -13.10
C ASN A 376 4.97 -20.12 -13.87
N TYR A 377 4.32 -21.16 -13.36
CA TYR A 377 3.10 -21.74 -13.88
C TYR A 377 2.00 -21.68 -12.83
N TYR A 378 0.75 -21.57 -13.29
CA TYR A 378 -0.45 -21.62 -12.49
C TYR A 378 -1.35 -22.76 -12.94
N CYS A 379 -1.86 -23.53 -11.98
CA CYS A 379 -2.76 -24.64 -12.27
C CYS A 379 -4.22 -24.17 -12.33
N THR A 380 -4.82 -24.33 -13.51
CA THR A 380 -6.24 -24.02 -13.75
C THR A 380 -7.20 -25.09 -13.19
N GLY A 381 -6.66 -26.22 -12.75
CA GLY A 381 -7.38 -27.44 -12.36
C GLY A 381 -7.42 -28.51 -13.45
N GLU A 382 -7.03 -28.16 -14.68
CA GLU A 382 -6.96 -29.09 -15.83
C GLU A 382 -5.59 -29.08 -16.51
N SER A 383 -4.96 -27.91 -16.57
CA SER A 383 -3.64 -27.72 -17.17
C SER A 383 -2.87 -26.59 -16.50
N TRP A 384 -1.54 -26.71 -16.56
CA TRP A 384 -0.63 -25.63 -16.20
C TRP A 384 -0.59 -24.58 -17.31
N ARG A 385 -0.60 -23.30 -16.94
CA ARG A 385 -0.35 -22.18 -17.85
C ARG A 385 0.76 -21.30 -17.31
N ASN A 386 1.52 -20.65 -18.20
CA ASN A 386 2.49 -19.64 -17.79
C ASN A 386 1.77 -18.49 -17.08
N LEU A 387 2.42 -17.91 -16.07
CA LEU A 387 2.02 -16.61 -15.56
C LEU A 387 2.21 -15.55 -16.63
N THR A 388 1.26 -14.63 -16.71
CA THR A 388 1.48 -13.39 -17.45
C THR A 388 2.52 -12.53 -16.72
N PRO A 389 3.22 -11.60 -17.39
CA PRO A 389 4.18 -10.71 -16.71
C PRO A 389 3.57 -9.91 -15.55
N LEU A 390 2.27 -9.62 -15.62
CA LEU A 390 1.52 -8.98 -14.54
C LEU A 390 1.39 -9.93 -13.34
N GLU A 391 0.89 -11.15 -13.57
CA GLU A 391 0.73 -12.14 -12.50
C GLU A 391 2.05 -12.60 -11.90
N ASP A 392 3.13 -12.60 -12.68
CA ASP A 392 4.48 -12.89 -12.18
C ASP A 392 4.97 -11.80 -11.21
N SER A 393 4.51 -10.56 -11.39
CA SER A 393 4.85 -9.42 -10.53
C SER A 393 3.96 -9.30 -9.30
N ILE A 394 2.64 -9.47 -9.43
CA ILE A 394 1.67 -9.19 -8.36
C ILE A 394 0.87 -10.43 -7.95
N GLY A 395 1.22 -11.62 -8.43
CA GLY A 395 0.51 -12.87 -8.18
C GLY A 395 -0.73 -13.06 -9.06
N VAL A 396 -1.29 -14.27 -9.04
CA VAL A 396 -2.50 -14.60 -9.83
C VAL A 396 -3.76 -14.02 -9.19
N CYS A 397 -4.63 -13.43 -10.01
CA CYS A 397 -5.98 -13.08 -9.59
C CYS A 397 -6.86 -14.33 -9.65
N ASN A 398 -7.36 -14.73 -8.49
CA ASN A 398 -8.29 -15.86 -8.35
C ASN A 398 -9.33 -15.51 -7.29
N LYS A 399 -10.31 -16.40 -7.09
CA LYS A 399 -11.41 -16.17 -6.15
C LYS A 399 -10.96 -15.82 -4.73
N ARG A 400 -9.78 -16.28 -4.29
CA ARG A 400 -9.23 -15.95 -2.96
C ARG A 400 -8.74 -14.52 -2.87
N ARG A 401 -8.34 -13.93 -4.00
CA ARG A 401 -7.88 -12.53 -4.10
C ARG A 401 -8.92 -11.59 -4.73
N ALA A 402 -10.15 -12.06 -4.95
CA ALA A 402 -11.22 -11.22 -5.46
C ALA A 402 -11.42 -9.99 -4.59
N GLY A 403 -11.46 -8.80 -5.19
CA GLY A 403 -11.57 -7.53 -4.46
C GLY A 403 -10.25 -6.93 -3.98
N VAL A 404 -9.13 -7.65 -4.12
CA VAL A 404 -7.80 -7.15 -3.72
C VAL A 404 -7.29 -6.15 -4.74
N ASN A 405 -6.70 -5.07 -4.23
CA ASN A 405 -5.99 -4.05 -4.99
C ASN A 405 -4.48 -4.27 -4.87
N ASP A 406 -3.74 -4.13 -5.97
CA ASP A 406 -2.28 -4.28 -5.99
C ASP A 406 -1.63 -3.26 -6.95
N THR A 407 -0.31 -3.12 -6.85
CA THR A 407 0.44 -2.07 -7.56
C THR A 407 1.61 -2.65 -8.35
N VAL A 408 1.79 -2.17 -9.59
CA VAL A 408 2.98 -2.45 -10.41
C VAL A 408 3.75 -1.17 -10.64
N ILE A 409 5.04 -1.20 -10.35
CA ILE A 409 5.95 -0.08 -10.60
C ILE A 409 6.52 -0.20 -12.03
N ALA A 410 6.03 0.64 -12.94
CA ALA A 410 6.51 0.73 -14.32
C ALA A 410 7.40 1.99 -14.49
N GLY A 411 8.64 1.91 -14.02
CA GLY A 411 9.57 3.05 -14.00
C GLY A 411 9.22 4.04 -12.89
N ILE A 412 8.88 5.28 -13.25
CA ILE A 412 8.41 6.31 -12.30
C ILE A 412 6.87 6.31 -12.12
N ASN A 413 6.16 5.54 -12.93
CA ASN A 413 4.69 5.47 -12.88
C ASN A 413 4.26 4.27 -12.04
N ILE A 414 3.27 4.48 -11.18
CA ILE A 414 2.60 3.43 -10.43
C ILE A 414 1.30 3.10 -11.16
N GLU A 415 1.20 1.88 -11.68
CA GLU A 415 -0.05 1.35 -12.20
C GLU A 415 -0.75 0.56 -11.10
N LEU A 416 -2.06 0.78 -10.97
CA LEU A 416 -2.90 0.17 -9.94
C LEU A 416 -3.80 -0.86 -10.62
N TYR A 417 -3.92 -2.03 -10.01
CA TYR A 417 -4.71 -3.15 -10.50
C TYR A 417 -5.70 -3.62 -9.44
N HIS A 418 -6.85 -4.10 -9.90
CA HIS A 418 -7.91 -4.67 -9.09
C HIS A 418 -8.21 -6.08 -9.59
N CYS A 419 -8.33 -7.03 -8.67
CA CYS A 419 -8.65 -8.42 -8.99
C CYS A 419 -10.17 -8.60 -9.07
N ASP A 420 -10.69 -8.61 -10.28
CA ASP A 420 -12.10 -8.79 -10.58
C ASP A 420 -12.43 -10.28 -10.68
N SER A 421 -12.44 -10.94 -9.53
CA SER A 421 -12.65 -12.38 -9.32
C SER A 421 -11.58 -13.32 -9.87
N ASN A 422 -11.27 -13.31 -11.17
CA ASN A 422 -10.26 -14.19 -11.79
C ASN A 422 -9.36 -13.49 -12.80
N GLU A 423 -9.52 -12.17 -12.98
CA GLU A 423 -8.69 -11.39 -13.89
C GLU A 423 -8.27 -10.07 -13.23
N TRP A 424 -7.01 -9.70 -13.44
CA TRP A 424 -6.52 -8.37 -13.08
C TRP A 424 -6.95 -7.36 -14.15
N ARG A 425 -7.65 -6.30 -13.73
CA ARG A 425 -7.90 -5.12 -14.57
C ARG A 425 -7.26 -3.89 -13.96
N LYS A 426 -7.06 -2.84 -14.77
CA LYS A 426 -6.61 -1.55 -14.22
C LYS A 426 -7.68 -1.06 -13.24
N ALA A 427 -7.23 -0.70 -12.05
CA ALA A 427 -8.11 -0.24 -11.01
C ALA A 427 -8.61 1.17 -11.31
N GLU A 428 -9.90 1.35 -11.10
CA GLU A 428 -10.59 2.62 -11.09
C GLU A 428 -10.55 3.21 -9.68
N LEU A 429 -10.87 4.50 -9.55
CA LEU A 429 -10.87 5.17 -8.25
C LEU A 429 -11.83 4.48 -7.27
N SER A 430 -13.03 4.10 -7.74
CA SER A 430 -14.05 3.43 -6.93
C SER A 430 -13.62 2.08 -6.37
N ASP A 431 -12.67 1.38 -7.02
CA ASP A 431 -12.16 0.09 -6.51
C ASP A 431 -11.32 0.28 -5.23
N TYR A 432 -10.76 1.47 -5.00
CA TYR A 432 -9.94 1.79 -3.83
C TYR A 432 -10.72 2.44 -2.71
N VAL A 433 -11.63 3.34 -3.07
CA VAL A 433 -12.20 4.31 -2.13
C VAL A 433 -13.71 4.12 -1.94
N GLY A 434 -14.31 3.17 -2.66
CA GLY A 434 -15.75 2.99 -2.70
C GLY A 434 -16.43 3.93 -3.70
N SER A 435 -17.72 3.67 -3.91
CA SER A 435 -18.54 4.43 -4.83
C SER A 435 -19.07 5.72 -4.19
N CYS A 436 -19.28 6.73 -5.02
CA CYS A 436 -19.82 8.04 -4.62
C CYS A 436 -21.14 8.25 -5.37
N ASP A 437 -22.13 7.39 -5.10
CA ASP A 437 -23.26 7.23 -6.04
C ASP A 437 -24.40 8.23 -5.82
N ASP A 438 -24.55 8.75 -4.60
CA ASP A 438 -25.62 9.70 -4.30
C ASP A 438 -25.26 10.65 -3.15
N SER A 439 -26.16 11.60 -2.89
CA SER A 439 -25.99 12.59 -1.83
C SER A 439 -26.05 12.04 -0.40
N SER A 440 -26.44 10.77 -0.25
CA SER A 440 -26.42 10.00 1.00
C SER A 440 -25.19 9.09 1.12
N SER A 441 -24.29 9.10 0.14
CA SER A 441 -23.02 8.38 0.25
C SER A 441 -22.30 8.80 1.52
N VAL A 442 -21.81 7.81 2.27
CA VAL A 442 -20.96 8.02 3.45
C VAL A 442 -19.72 8.85 3.14
N HIS A 443 -19.33 8.90 1.86
CA HIS A 443 -18.20 9.67 1.37
C HIS A 443 -18.55 11.09 0.91
N MET A 444 -19.79 11.57 1.08
CA MET A 444 -20.16 12.91 0.63
C MET A 444 -19.24 13.99 1.22
N ASN A 445 -18.64 14.81 0.34
CA ASN A 445 -17.61 15.82 0.65
C ASN A 445 -16.26 15.27 1.13
N ASP A 446 -16.07 13.95 1.21
CA ASP A 446 -14.74 13.36 1.45
C ASP A 446 -13.80 13.72 0.31
N THR A 447 -12.54 13.90 0.67
CA THR A 447 -11.47 14.28 -0.25
C THR A 447 -10.39 13.21 -0.25
N ILE A 448 -9.95 12.77 -1.41
CA ILE A 448 -8.91 11.73 -1.51
C ILE A 448 -7.88 12.07 -2.58
N ASP A 449 -6.62 11.74 -2.29
CA ASP A 449 -5.52 11.83 -3.23
C ASP A 449 -5.33 10.46 -3.92
N PHE A 450 -5.50 10.41 -5.24
CA PHE A 450 -5.32 9.21 -6.05
C PHE A 450 -4.47 9.52 -7.29
N LYS A 451 -3.36 8.78 -7.46
CA LYS A 451 -2.37 9.00 -8.53
C LYS A 451 -1.94 10.48 -8.65
N ASN A 452 -1.60 11.09 -7.52
CA ASN A 452 -1.22 12.51 -7.40
C ASN A 452 -2.29 13.51 -7.90
N THR A 453 -3.55 13.08 -7.94
CA THR A 453 -4.69 13.93 -8.30
C THR A 453 -5.68 13.89 -7.15
N ARG A 454 -6.14 15.06 -6.69
CA ARG A 454 -7.13 15.13 -5.62
C ARG A 454 -8.55 15.07 -6.17
N TYR A 455 -9.40 14.29 -5.52
CA TYR A 455 -10.80 14.10 -5.85
C TYR A 455 -11.67 14.46 -4.66
N ILE A 456 -12.90 14.88 -4.94
CA ILE A 456 -13.97 15.08 -3.96
C ILE A 456 -15.21 14.32 -4.40
N CYS A 457 -15.89 13.69 -3.46
CA CYS A 457 -17.19 13.07 -3.71
C CYS A 457 -18.30 14.13 -3.64
N ARG A 458 -19.07 14.26 -4.73
CA ARG A 458 -20.19 15.22 -4.86
C ARG A 458 -21.57 14.56 -4.94
N GLY A 459 -21.66 13.28 -4.59
CA GLY A 459 -22.90 12.49 -4.63
C GLY A 459 -23.44 12.21 -6.03
N ASN A 460 -22.60 12.33 -7.06
CA ASN A 460 -22.87 11.89 -8.42
C ASN A 460 -21.59 11.32 -9.07
N GLY A 461 -20.69 10.84 -8.24
CA GLY A 461 -19.35 10.39 -8.57
C GLY A 461 -18.24 11.21 -7.92
N TRP A 462 -17.07 10.61 -7.90
CA TRP A 462 -15.82 11.29 -7.58
C TRP A 462 -15.47 12.26 -8.70
N SER A 463 -15.31 13.53 -8.38
CA SER A 463 -14.87 14.54 -9.35
C SER A 463 -13.57 15.18 -8.92
N ARG A 464 -12.70 15.41 -9.91
CA ARG A 464 -11.38 16.00 -9.70
C ARG A 464 -11.51 17.40 -9.11
N TYR A 465 -10.56 17.79 -8.27
CA TYR A 465 -10.42 19.16 -7.81
C TYR A 465 -10.24 20.12 -9.00
N THR A 466 -10.96 21.22 -8.98
CA THR A 466 -10.70 22.35 -9.86
C THR A 466 -9.42 23.08 -9.43
N GLU A 467 -8.84 23.91 -10.32
CA GLU A 467 -7.64 24.68 -9.98
C GLU A 467 -7.85 25.61 -8.76
N LEU A 468 -9.06 26.13 -8.58
CA LEU A 468 -9.41 26.95 -7.42
C LEU A 468 -9.50 26.11 -6.15
N GLU A 469 -10.02 24.88 -6.23
CA GLU A 469 -10.08 23.95 -5.09
C GLU A 469 -8.72 23.42 -4.68
N GLU A 470 -7.79 23.21 -5.61
CA GLU A 470 -6.40 22.87 -5.26
C GLU A 470 -5.73 23.99 -4.45
N ARG A 471 -6.19 25.25 -4.63
CA ARG A 471 -5.64 26.42 -3.96
C ARG A 471 -6.33 26.76 -2.64
N PHE A 472 -7.66 26.74 -2.61
CA PHE A 472 -8.47 27.18 -1.47
C PHE A 472 -9.11 26.02 -0.69
N GLY A 473 -8.86 24.78 -1.12
CA GLY A 473 -9.57 23.58 -0.67
C GLY A 473 -10.93 23.42 -1.35
N ALA A 474 -11.56 22.26 -1.19
CA ALA A 474 -12.88 21.98 -1.75
C ALA A 474 -13.93 22.99 -1.28
N CYS A 475 -14.82 23.42 -2.18
CA CYS A 475 -15.99 24.23 -1.84
C CYS A 475 -17.10 23.29 -1.35
N THR A 476 -17.09 23.02 -0.05
CA THR A 476 -18.07 22.16 0.65
C THR A 476 -19.17 23.02 1.30
N PRO A 477 -20.28 22.43 1.77
CA PRO A 477 -21.33 23.16 2.50
C PRO A 477 -20.81 24.01 3.67
N GLU A 478 -19.73 23.55 4.33
CA GLU A 478 -19.07 24.27 5.44
C GLU A 478 -18.39 25.57 4.98
N LYS A 479 -17.98 25.64 3.72
CA LYS A 479 -17.35 26.83 3.13
C LYS A 479 -18.31 27.71 2.34
N LEU A 480 -19.61 27.36 2.27
CA LEU A 480 -20.58 28.18 1.55
C LEU A 480 -20.59 29.60 2.11
N PHE A 481 -20.50 30.56 1.20
CA PHE A 481 -20.39 32.01 1.45
C PHE A 481 -19.11 32.46 2.16
N MET A 482 -18.10 31.60 2.30
CA MET A 482 -16.76 32.03 2.71
C MET A 482 -16.06 32.74 1.56
N PHE A 483 -15.31 33.79 1.92
CA PHE A 483 -14.51 34.58 0.98
C PHE A 483 -13.05 34.18 1.06
N GLU A 484 -12.41 33.99 -0.09
CA GLU A 484 -10.98 33.76 -0.20
C GLU A 484 -10.35 34.78 -1.14
N ASN A 485 -9.20 35.31 -0.75
CA ASN A 485 -8.45 36.27 -1.56
C ASN A 485 -7.33 35.54 -2.31
N GLY A 486 -7.27 35.70 -3.63
CA GLY A 486 -6.21 35.08 -4.42
C GLY A 486 -5.85 35.80 -5.69
N THR A 487 -4.69 35.45 -6.25
CA THR A 487 -4.24 35.97 -7.54
C THR A 487 -4.43 34.90 -8.61
N TYR A 488 -5.37 35.09 -9.52
CA TYR A 488 -5.63 34.17 -10.64
C TYR A 488 -5.45 34.94 -11.95
N ASN A 489 -4.71 34.38 -12.91
CA ASN A 489 -4.35 35.08 -14.15
C ASN A 489 -3.77 36.50 -13.94
N SER A 490 -2.93 36.67 -12.91
CA SER A 490 -2.27 37.94 -12.54
C SER A 490 -3.20 39.05 -12.01
N ALA A 491 -4.51 38.80 -11.86
CA ALA A 491 -5.42 39.72 -11.21
C ALA A 491 -5.67 39.28 -9.76
N LYS A 492 -5.58 40.22 -8.82
CA LYS A 492 -6.07 40.00 -7.45
C LYS A 492 -7.59 40.03 -7.49
N MET A 493 -8.21 38.88 -7.26
CA MET A 493 -9.66 38.73 -7.21
C MET A 493 -10.05 38.14 -5.86
N GLN A 494 -11.25 38.50 -5.41
CA GLN A 494 -11.91 37.83 -4.30
C GLN A 494 -12.76 36.70 -4.89
N TYR A 495 -12.79 35.56 -4.22
CA TYR A 495 -13.61 34.40 -4.58
C TYR A 495 -14.61 34.13 -3.48
N ILE A 496 -15.78 33.61 -3.85
CA ILE A 496 -16.79 33.13 -2.92
C ILE A 496 -17.13 31.68 -3.27
N CYS A 497 -17.25 30.83 -2.26
CA CYS A 497 -17.75 29.47 -2.44
C CYS A 497 -19.29 29.52 -2.44
N ASP A 498 -19.91 29.14 -3.55
CA ASP A 498 -21.36 29.04 -3.71
C ASP A 498 -21.79 27.59 -3.99
N SER A 499 -23.08 27.37 -4.28
CA SER A 499 -23.61 26.03 -4.55
C SER A 499 -23.02 25.35 -5.80
N THR A 500 -22.30 26.09 -6.64
CA THR A 500 -21.67 25.58 -7.87
C THR A 500 -20.15 25.40 -7.73
N GLY A 501 -19.55 25.95 -6.66
CA GLY A 501 -18.12 25.86 -6.40
C GLY A 501 -17.51 27.22 -6.04
N TRP A 502 -16.19 27.33 -6.16
CA TRP A 502 -15.51 28.63 -6.05
C TRP A 502 -15.76 29.46 -7.30
N VAL A 503 -16.44 30.60 -7.14
CA VAL A 503 -16.70 31.57 -8.20
C VAL A 503 -16.04 32.90 -7.89
N ILE A 504 -15.76 33.69 -8.94
CA ILE A 504 -15.25 35.04 -8.78
C ILE A 504 -16.33 35.87 -8.08
N TYR A 505 -15.96 36.52 -6.98
CA TYR A 505 -16.84 37.40 -6.26
C TYR A 505 -17.32 38.52 -7.19
N SER A 506 -18.63 38.63 -7.29
CA SER A 506 -19.28 39.80 -7.87
C SER A 506 -20.51 40.13 -7.04
N LEU A 507 -20.90 41.40 -7.08
CA LEU A 507 -22.07 41.86 -6.36
C LEU A 507 -23.35 41.14 -6.81
N GLU A 508 -23.44 40.78 -8.10
CA GLU A 508 -24.57 40.03 -8.64
C GLU A 508 -24.66 38.60 -8.10
N VAL A 509 -23.52 37.96 -7.78
CA VAL A 509 -23.50 36.62 -7.19
C VAL A 509 -24.03 36.63 -5.76
N VAL A 510 -23.74 37.68 -4.98
CA VAL A 510 -24.14 37.73 -3.56
C VAL A 510 -25.52 38.34 -3.35
N VAL A 511 -25.87 39.38 -4.11
CA VAL A 511 -27.10 40.16 -3.92
C VAL A 511 -28.17 39.82 -4.96
N GLY A 512 -27.78 39.17 -6.06
CA GLY A 512 -28.63 38.94 -7.22
C GLY A 512 -28.49 40.03 -8.29
N LYS A 513 -29.07 39.76 -9.46
CA LYS A 513 -29.04 40.70 -10.59
C LYS A 513 -29.78 41.99 -10.24
N CYS A 514 -29.20 43.12 -10.60
CA CYS A 514 -29.88 44.41 -10.51
C CYS A 514 -30.92 44.52 -11.62
N ASP A 515 -32.18 44.27 -11.29
CA ASP A 515 -33.32 44.39 -12.19
C ASP A 515 -34.30 45.50 -11.76
N SER A 516 -35.43 45.60 -12.45
CA SER A 516 -36.44 46.62 -12.16
C SER A 516 -37.07 46.48 -10.77
N THR A 517 -37.03 45.30 -10.16
CA THR A 517 -37.55 45.07 -8.80
C THR A 517 -36.57 45.54 -7.73
N MET A 518 -35.28 45.55 -8.05
CA MET A 518 -34.19 45.99 -7.17
C MET A 518 -33.79 47.45 -7.39
N THR A 519 -34.34 48.14 -8.39
CA THR A 519 -33.95 49.51 -8.73
C THR A 519 -34.19 50.47 -7.56
N GLY A 520 -33.14 51.18 -7.13
CA GLY A 520 -33.13 52.06 -5.97
C GLY A 520 -32.70 51.37 -4.67
N THR A 521 -32.61 50.04 -4.63
CA THR A 521 -32.09 49.29 -3.48
C THR A 521 -30.60 49.57 -3.30
N ILE A 522 -30.21 49.87 -2.06
CA ILE A 522 -28.82 50.07 -1.65
C ILE A 522 -28.40 48.86 -0.82
N VAL A 523 -27.27 48.26 -1.19
CA VAL A 523 -26.69 47.11 -0.51
C VAL A 523 -25.26 47.39 -0.11
N LYS A 524 -24.85 46.87 1.05
CA LYS A 524 -23.46 46.93 1.51
C LYS A 524 -22.72 45.71 0.99
N SER A 525 -21.57 45.93 0.36
CA SER A 525 -20.74 44.93 -0.30
C SER A 525 -19.28 45.16 0.08
N GLY A 526 -18.81 44.46 1.11
CA GLY A 526 -17.54 44.79 1.76
C GLY A 526 -17.61 46.18 2.42
N ASP A 527 -16.66 47.05 2.10
CA ASP A 527 -16.56 48.42 2.63
C ASP A 527 -17.35 49.45 1.81
N TYR A 528 -18.00 49.03 0.73
CA TYR A 528 -18.71 49.94 -0.18
C TYR A 528 -20.22 49.73 -0.14
N TYR A 529 -20.95 50.83 -0.35
CA TYR A 529 -22.38 50.77 -0.69
C TYR A 529 -22.53 50.78 -2.20
N SER A 530 -23.43 49.94 -2.69
CA SER A 530 -23.80 49.86 -4.10
C SER A 530 -25.30 50.08 -4.24
N ILE A 531 -25.69 50.88 -5.22
CA ILE A 531 -27.10 51.13 -5.55
C ILE A 531 -27.44 50.47 -6.88
N CYS A 532 -28.57 49.77 -6.93
CA CYS A 532 -29.08 49.24 -8.18
C CYS A 532 -29.74 50.37 -8.98
N ARG A 533 -29.25 50.63 -10.19
CA ARG A 533 -29.89 51.55 -11.16
C ARG A 533 -30.27 50.78 -12.42
N SER A 534 -30.95 51.45 -13.35
CA SER A 534 -31.36 50.86 -14.64
C SER A 534 -30.22 50.29 -15.49
N SER A 535 -28.96 50.65 -15.20
CA SER A 535 -27.75 50.16 -15.89
C SER A 535 -27.00 49.05 -15.14
N GLY A 536 -27.52 48.55 -14.02
CA GLY A 536 -26.86 47.59 -13.15
C GLY A 536 -26.45 48.17 -11.79
N TRP A 537 -25.73 47.37 -11.00
CA TRP A 537 -25.20 47.82 -9.72
C TRP A 537 -24.09 48.84 -9.92
N MET A 538 -24.17 49.97 -9.22
CA MET A 538 -23.15 51.01 -9.24
C MET A 538 -22.63 51.30 -7.83
N TYR A 539 -21.31 51.35 -7.70
CA TYR A 539 -20.65 51.80 -6.47
C TYR A 539 -21.01 53.24 -6.15
N VAL A 540 -21.37 53.50 -4.90
CA VAL A 540 -21.62 54.84 -4.39
C VAL A 540 -20.32 55.36 -3.81
N GLY A 541 -19.49 55.97 -4.67
CA GLY A 541 -18.10 56.32 -4.36
C GLY A 541 -17.87 57.39 -3.30
N THR A 542 -18.91 58.09 -2.83
CA THR A 542 -18.81 59.17 -1.83
C THR A 542 -19.96 59.11 -0.83
N LEU A 543 -20.16 57.94 -0.22
CA LEU A 543 -20.72 57.82 1.12
C LEU A 543 -19.57 57.50 2.08
N GLU A 544 -18.62 58.44 2.21
CA GLU A 544 -17.67 58.36 3.31
C GLU A 544 -18.44 58.56 4.62
N ASN A 545 -18.68 57.45 5.31
CA ASN A 545 -18.88 57.34 6.76
C ASN A 545 -19.85 58.32 7.42
N THR A 546 -21.11 58.31 6.99
CA THR A 546 -22.21 58.73 7.87
C THR A 546 -23.32 57.69 7.86
N TYR A 547 -23.20 56.75 8.79
CA TYR A 547 -24.29 55.92 9.26
C TYR A 547 -25.49 56.80 9.68
N ASP A 548 -26.69 56.32 9.36
CA ASP A 548 -28.01 56.78 9.81
C ASP A 548 -28.66 58.03 9.17
N SER A 549 -29.46 57.74 8.15
CA SER A 549 -30.92 58.00 8.14
C SER A 549 -31.50 59.43 8.15
N VAL A 550 -30.92 60.42 7.43
CA VAL A 550 -31.71 61.60 6.98
C VAL A 550 -31.41 62.08 5.53
N MET A 551 -30.41 61.55 4.84
CA MET A 551 -29.79 62.30 3.72
C MET A 551 -30.20 61.90 2.29
N VAL A 552 -31.35 61.23 2.08
CA VAL A 552 -31.93 61.17 0.72
C VAL A 552 -32.84 62.36 0.53
N CYS A 553 -32.41 63.32 -0.31
CA CYS A 553 -33.21 64.49 -0.63
C CYS A 553 -34.54 64.03 -1.26
N ASN A 554 -35.64 64.24 -0.51
CA ASN A 554 -36.98 63.81 -0.87
C ASN A 554 -38.00 64.88 -0.43
N LYS A 555 -39.28 64.67 -0.77
CA LYS A 555 -40.35 65.63 -0.46
C LYS A 555 -40.48 65.95 1.04
N LYS A 556 -40.19 65.00 1.93
CA LYS A 556 -40.28 65.17 3.39
C LYS A 556 -39.12 66.00 3.95
N ASN A 557 -37.96 65.95 3.32
CA ASN A 557 -36.75 66.62 3.80
C ASN A 557 -36.45 67.90 2.99
N ASN A 558 -37.47 68.54 2.43
CA ASN A 558 -37.30 69.81 1.72
C ASN A 558 -36.82 70.91 2.68
N ARG A 559 -35.69 71.55 2.34
CA ARG A 559 -34.97 72.61 3.08
C ARG A 559 -34.15 72.18 4.29
N HIS A 560 -34.06 70.87 4.54
CA HIS A 560 -33.23 70.28 5.60
C HIS A 560 -31.75 70.19 5.18
N ILE A 561 -30.83 70.30 6.15
CA ILE A 561 -29.41 70.04 5.95
C ILE A 561 -29.22 68.55 5.65
N VAL A 562 -28.55 68.26 4.54
CA VAL A 562 -28.22 66.90 4.09
C VAL A 562 -26.71 66.71 3.90
N GLY A 563 -25.92 67.64 4.42
CA GLY A 563 -24.46 67.55 4.47
C GLY A 563 -23.83 68.88 4.90
N GLY A 564 -22.63 68.79 5.46
CA GLY A 564 -21.80 69.94 5.80
C GLY A 564 -20.34 69.60 5.53
N TYR A 565 -19.62 70.52 4.90
CA TYR A 565 -18.19 70.41 4.69
C TYR A 565 -17.49 71.54 5.44
N ASP A 566 -16.67 71.15 6.42
CA ASP A 566 -15.76 72.06 7.10
C ASP A 566 -14.42 72.08 6.37
N ASN A 567 -14.08 73.23 5.80
CA ASN A 567 -12.71 73.51 5.40
C ASN A 567 -11.96 74.11 6.62
N PRO A 568 -10.94 73.45 7.18
CA PRO A 568 -10.22 73.97 8.33
C PRO A 568 -9.58 75.34 8.08
N GLU A 569 -9.29 75.70 6.83
CA GLU A 569 -8.65 76.97 6.47
C GLU A 569 -9.62 78.15 6.29
N GLU A 570 -10.92 77.90 6.15
CA GLU A 570 -11.92 78.94 5.90
C GLU A 570 -12.63 79.39 7.18
N THR A 571 -13.20 80.59 7.24
CA THR A 571 -13.95 81.09 8.41
C THR A 571 -15.42 80.66 8.41
N TYR A 572 -15.84 79.87 7.43
CA TYR A 572 -17.21 79.43 7.21
C TYR A 572 -17.26 77.91 6.95
N THR A 573 -18.42 77.32 7.22
CA THR A 573 -18.80 75.95 6.88
C THR A 573 -19.73 76.01 5.68
N THR A 574 -19.52 75.15 4.68
CA THR A 574 -20.46 75.02 3.56
C THR A 574 -21.46 73.92 3.90
N ILE A 575 -22.73 74.28 4.08
CA ILE A 575 -23.82 73.31 4.27
C ILE A 575 -24.53 73.05 2.94
N SER A 576 -24.95 71.81 2.70
CA SER A 576 -25.85 71.43 1.61
C SER A 576 -27.26 71.21 2.17
N THR A 577 -28.22 71.91 1.58
CA THR A 577 -29.63 71.84 1.95
C THR A 577 -30.40 71.17 0.82
N CYS A 578 -31.29 70.25 1.16
CA CYS A 578 -32.14 69.62 0.17
C CYS A 578 -33.17 70.63 -0.33
N TYR A 579 -33.38 70.72 -1.65
CA TYR A 579 -34.47 71.46 -2.25
C TYR A 579 -35.28 70.52 -3.13
N TYR A 580 -36.52 70.26 -2.72
CA TYR A 580 -37.46 69.44 -3.47
C TYR A 580 -38.43 70.34 -4.24
N ASP A 581 -38.30 70.34 -5.57
CA ASP A 581 -39.22 71.06 -6.45
C ASP A 581 -40.45 70.18 -6.71
N THR A 582 -41.56 70.54 -6.07
CA THR A 582 -42.83 69.80 -6.21
C THR A 582 -43.42 69.85 -7.61
N LEU A 583 -43.10 70.88 -8.41
CA LEU A 583 -43.61 70.99 -9.78
C LEU A 583 -42.85 70.05 -10.73
N LYS A 584 -41.54 69.91 -10.53
CA LYS A 584 -40.68 69.04 -11.36
C LYS A 584 -40.54 67.63 -10.82
N SER A 585 -41.04 67.37 -9.60
CA SER A 585 -40.80 66.12 -8.86
C SER A 585 -39.33 65.74 -8.82
N SER A 586 -38.46 66.75 -8.70
CA SER A 586 -37.01 66.57 -8.70
C SER A 586 -36.41 67.17 -7.43
N ALA A 587 -35.37 66.51 -6.93
CA ALA A 587 -34.63 66.93 -5.76
C ALA A 587 -33.25 67.47 -6.19
N GLY A 588 -32.79 68.54 -5.55
CA GLY A 588 -31.47 69.15 -5.78
C GLY A 588 -30.82 69.58 -4.46
N LEU A 589 -29.52 69.81 -4.50
CA LEU A 589 -28.76 70.32 -3.35
C LEU A 589 -28.48 71.81 -3.54
N TRP A 590 -28.74 72.60 -2.50
CA TRP A 590 -28.42 74.02 -2.42
C TRP A 590 -27.33 74.24 -1.39
N PHE A 591 -26.20 74.80 -1.82
CA PHE A 591 -25.08 75.07 -0.93
C PHE A 591 -25.19 76.47 -0.33
N GLN A 592 -25.03 76.57 0.99
CA GLN A 592 -25.01 77.83 1.72
C GLN A 592 -23.77 77.89 2.61
N GLN A 593 -23.16 79.08 2.74
CA GLN A 593 -22.03 79.30 3.63
C GLN A 593 -22.55 79.89 4.95
N LEU A 594 -22.27 79.20 6.05
CA LEU A 594 -22.56 79.66 7.41
C LEU A 594 -21.23 79.93 8.15
N PRO A 595 -21.17 80.84 9.13
CA PRO A 595 -20.00 80.94 10.00
C PRO A 595 -19.66 79.57 10.60
N LYS A 596 -18.39 79.28 10.87
CA LYS A 596 -18.04 78.05 11.58
C LYS A 596 -18.78 77.94 12.90
N CYS A 597 -19.30 76.75 13.20
CA CYS A 597 -19.99 76.48 14.45
C CYS A 597 -18.97 76.25 15.57
N TYR A 598 -18.56 77.32 16.24
CA TYR A 598 -17.69 77.23 17.40
C TYR A 598 -18.48 76.88 18.66
N LYS A 599 -17.80 76.37 19.68
CA LYS A 599 -18.42 76.00 20.96
C LYS A 599 -19.08 77.19 21.65
N GLU A 600 -18.52 78.40 21.52
CA GLU A 600 -19.11 79.66 22.01
C GLU A 600 -20.39 80.08 21.28
N ASP A 601 -20.64 79.52 20.10
CA ASP A 601 -21.85 79.76 19.30
C ASP A 601 -22.91 78.67 19.50
N GLU A 602 -22.64 77.68 20.36
CA GLU A 602 -23.56 76.59 20.67
C GLU A 602 -24.94 77.10 21.08
N GLY A 603 -25.97 76.62 20.38
CA GLY A 603 -27.37 77.01 20.56
C GLY A 603 -27.80 78.29 19.84
N LYS A 604 -26.90 79.03 19.18
CA LYS A 604 -27.27 80.19 18.37
C LYS A 604 -27.97 79.74 17.08
N VAL A 605 -29.11 80.36 16.77
CA VAL A 605 -29.96 80.05 15.60
C VAL A 605 -29.69 81.01 14.45
N TYR A 606 -29.63 80.50 13.22
CA TYR A 606 -29.33 81.26 12.01
C TYR A 606 -30.21 80.84 10.82
N PRO A 607 -30.70 81.79 9.99
CA PRO A 607 -30.85 83.21 10.29
C PRO A 607 -31.87 83.41 11.41
N GLU A 608 -31.75 84.48 12.19
CA GLU A 608 -32.68 84.82 13.29
C GLU A 608 -34.13 85.02 12.79
N THR A 609 -34.28 85.39 11.51
CA THR A 609 -35.57 85.51 10.81
C THR A 609 -35.52 84.78 9.47
N GLY A 610 -36.45 83.84 9.23
CA GLY A 610 -36.49 83.09 7.98
C GLY A 610 -37.33 81.82 8.12
N THR A 611 -37.64 81.18 6.97
CA THR A 611 -38.42 79.94 6.93
C THR A 611 -37.58 78.68 7.11
N ALA A 612 -36.26 78.75 6.87
CA ALA A 612 -35.32 77.71 7.25
C ALA A 612 -34.44 78.27 8.35
N ARG A 613 -34.42 77.60 9.50
CA ARG A 613 -33.60 77.96 10.65
C ARG A 613 -32.65 76.79 10.92
N TYR A 614 -31.41 77.12 11.20
CA TYR A 614 -30.34 76.20 11.58
C TYR A 614 -29.79 76.65 12.92
N TYR A 615 -29.11 75.80 13.67
CA TYR A 615 -28.39 76.24 14.86
C TYR A 615 -27.06 75.52 14.99
N CYS A 616 -26.12 76.15 15.70
CA CYS A 616 -24.83 75.56 15.98
C CYS A 616 -24.93 74.57 17.14
N GLY A 617 -24.53 73.30 16.93
CA GLY A 617 -24.55 72.26 17.96
C GLY A 617 -23.36 72.26 18.92
N GLY A 618 -22.36 73.12 18.69
CA GLY A 618 -21.17 73.24 19.52
C GLY A 618 -20.04 72.23 19.23
N ALA A 619 -20.31 71.17 18.46
CA ALA A 619 -19.34 70.15 18.04
C ALA A 619 -18.73 70.41 16.64
N GLY A 620 -18.76 71.65 16.15
CA GLY A 620 -18.35 71.99 14.78
C GLY A 620 -19.46 71.91 13.74
N TYR A 621 -20.61 71.31 14.09
CA TYR A 621 -21.69 71.05 13.15
C TYR A 621 -22.88 72.00 13.28
N TRP A 622 -23.45 72.39 12.14
CA TRP A 622 -24.75 73.04 12.04
C TRP A 622 -25.86 71.99 11.94
N HIS A 623 -26.95 72.21 12.66
CA HIS A 623 -28.10 71.32 12.71
C HIS A 623 -29.38 72.02 12.23
N ASP A 624 -30.33 71.23 11.72
CA ASP A 624 -31.67 71.70 11.43
C ASP A 624 -32.39 72.10 12.72
N PHE A 625 -33.04 73.26 12.71
CA PHE A 625 -33.92 73.69 13.78
C PHE A 625 -35.30 73.03 13.62
N PHE A 626 -35.73 72.29 14.64
CA PHE A 626 -37.06 71.70 14.72
C PHE A 626 -37.86 72.42 15.82
N ASP A 627 -39.05 72.91 15.49
CA ASP A 627 -39.88 73.70 16.42
C ASP A 627 -40.39 72.90 17.63
N ASP A 628 -40.38 71.58 17.53
CA ASP A 628 -40.92 70.64 18.50
C ASP A 628 -39.84 69.84 19.27
N LEU A 629 -38.56 70.08 18.97
CA LEU A 629 -37.43 69.45 19.67
C LEU A 629 -36.58 70.51 20.39
N PRO A 630 -35.98 70.17 21.55
CA PRO A 630 -34.94 71.02 22.12
C PRO A 630 -33.71 71.06 21.20
N LEU A 631 -32.88 72.09 21.35
CA LEU A 631 -31.63 72.18 20.60
C LEU A 631 -30.72 71.01 20.98
N CYS A 632 -30.25 70.24 19.99
CA CYS A 632 -29.26 69.18 20.16
C CYS A 632 -27.86 69.80 20.19
N THR A 633 -27.34 69.91 21.40
CA THR A 633 -26.07 70.54 21.76
C THR A 633 -25.17 69.51 22.41
N THR A 634 -23.89 69.82 22.60
CA THR A 634 -22.95 68.95 23.32
C THR A 634 -23.40 68.60 24.75
N LYS A 635 -24.31 69.38 25.34
CA LYS A 635 -24.86 69.14 26.69
C LYS A 635 -25.89 68.02 26.77
N ASN A 636 -26.54 67.69 25.66
CA ASN A 636 -27.63 66.71 25.61
C ASN A 636 -27.42 65.62 24.55
N ILE A 637 -26.17 65.38 24.13
CA ILE A 637 -25.83 64.21 23.32
C ILE A 637 -26.27 62.94 24.07
N GLY A 638 -26.96 62.05 23.35
CA GLY A 638 -27.57 60.83 23.88
C GLY A 638 -28.98 61.00 24.44
N GLU A 639 -29.48 62.24 24.61
CA GLU A 639 -30.86 62.44 25.03
C GLU A 639 -31.85 62.01 23.95
N LEU A 640 -32.97 61.44 24.38
CA LEU A 640 -34.07 61.03 23.51
C LEU A 640 -35.16 62.10 23.52
N ALA A 641 -35.71 62.37 22.34
CA ALA A 641 -36.88 63.22 22.18
C ALA A 641 -37.86 62.59 21.18
N THR A 642 -39.05 63.20 21.04
CA THR A 642 -40.06 62.74 20.08
C THR A 642 -40.43 63.91 19.18
N SER A 643 -40.08 63.80 17.90
CA SER A 643 -40.52 64.73 16.85
C SER A 643 -41.88 64.32 16.32
N LYS A 644 -42.73 65.30 16.05
CA LYS A 644 -44.01 65.16 15.35
C LYS A 644 -43.83 64.59 13.95
N ASP A 645 -42.74 64.97 13.27
CA ASP A 645 -42.51 64.61 11.87
C ASP A 645 -41.68 63.33 11.71
N TYR A 646 -40.77 63.06 12.66
CA TYR A 646 -39.80 61.97 12.55
C TYR A 646 -39.95 60.86 13.60
N GLY A 647 -40.81 61.06 14.61
CA GLY A 647 -41.00 60.08 15.69
C GLY A 647 -39.88 60.15 16.72
N ARG A 648 -39.46 59.01 17.28
CA ARG A 648 -38.43 58.98 18.32
C ARG A 648 -37.06 59.29 17.71
N VAL A 649 -36.40 60.29 18.27
CA VAL A 649 -35.08 60.76 17.84
C VAL A 649 -34.10 60.77 19.01
N THR A 650 -32.81 60.71 18.72
CA THR A 650 -31.71 60.87 19.68
C THR A 650 -30.80 62.01 19.26
N CYS A 651 -30.32 62.78 20.22
CA CYS A 651 -29.33 63.81 19.98
C CYS A 651 -27.95 63.16 19.85
N THR A 652 -27.19 63.54 18.84
CA THR A 652 -25.82 63.09 18.59
C THR A 652 -24.93 64.30 18.32
N GLU A 653 -23.60 64.12 18.23
CA GLU A 653 -22.70 65.21 17.80
C GLU A 653 -23.07 65.82 16.44
N LYS A 654 -23.82 65.07 15.62
CA LYS A 654 -24.27 65.48 14.28
C LYS A 654 -25.72 65.96 14.25
N GLY A 655 -26.35 66.13 15.41
CA GLY A 655 -27.73 66.60 15.56
C GLY A 655 -28.71 65.48 15.88
N TRP A 656 -30.01 65.78 15.74
CA TRP A 656 -31.08 64.81 15.95
C TRP A 656 -31.11 63.78 14.81
N ARG A 657 -31.08 62.49 15.15
CA ARG A 657 -31.33 61.39 14.20
C ARG A 657 -32.43 60.46 14.70
N ASN A 658 -33.10 59.78 13.77
CA ASN A 658 -34.04 58.72 14.13
C ASN A 658 -33.31 57.56 14.80
N ILE A 659 -33.95 56.98 15.81
CA ILE A 659 -33.47 55.74 16.41
C ILE A 659 -34.16 54.56 15.73
N SER A 660 -33.40 53.50 15.47
CA SER A 660 -33.95 52.23 14.99
C SER A 660 -34.89 51.61 16.03
N ALA A 661 -35.74 50.67 15.63
CA ALA A 661 -36.59 49.94 16.59
C ALA A 661 -35.75 49.15 17.63
N LEU A 662 -34.55 48.74 17.25
CA LEU A 662 -33.56 48.12 18.12
C LEU A 662 -33.04 49.11 19.18
N GLU A 663 -32.61 50.29 18.76
CA GLU A 663 -32.15 51.37 19.66
C GLU A 663 -33.28 51.91 20.55
N ALA A 664 -34.50 51.95 20.02
CA ALA A 664 -35.69 52.30 20.77
C ALA A 664 -35.96 51.34 21.93
N LYS A 665 -35.50 50.08 21.83
CA LYS A 665 -35.65 49.02 22.83
C LYS A 665 -34.44 48.92 23.77
N TYR A 666 -33.21 49.00 23.25
CA TYR A 666 -31.97 48.74 24.01
C TYR A 666 -31.10 49.96 24.27
N GLY A 667 -31.52 51.13 23.79
CA GLY A 667 -30.72 52.35 23.81
C GLY A 667 -29.80 52.45 22.59
N VAL A 668 -29.35 53.66 22.32
CA VAL A 668 -28.35 53.95 21.29
C VAL A 668 -27.04 53.25 21.66
N CYS A 669 -26.39 52.63 20.68
CA CYS A 669 -25.07 52.04 20.89
C CYS A 669 -24.05 53.17 21.16
N ASN A 670 -23.35 53.07 22.27
CA ASN A 670 -22.36 54.04 22.74
C ASN A 670 -21.30 53.31 23.57
N THR A 671 -20.29 54.04 24.03
CA THR A 671 -19.18 53.46 24.79
C THR A 671 -19.58 52.75 26.09
N ASN A 672 -20.75 53.05 26.68
CA ASN A 672 -21.21 52.39 27.91
C ASN A 672 -21.85 51.02 27.66
N ASN A 673 -22.30 50.73 26.44
CA ASN A 673 -22.89 49.45 26.07
C ASN A 673 -22.16 48.78 24.90
N ASP A 674 -20.93 49.22 24.61
CA ASP A 674 -20.02 48.58 23.65
C ASP A 674 -19.78 47.12 24.03
N GLU A 675 -19.64 46.26 23.02
CA GLU A 675 -19.54 44.79 23.10
C GLU A 675 -20.75 44.08 23.70
N THR A 676 -21.83 44.79 24.08
CA THR A 676 -23.02 44.12 24.58
C THR A 676 -23.81 43.46 23.45
N VAL A 677 -24.25 42.21 23.67
CA VAL A 677 -25.10 41.47 22.75
C VAL A 677 -26.56 41.56 23.18
N LYS A 678 -27.46 41.89 22.25
CA LYS A 678 -28.90 42.00 22.45
C LYS A 678 -29.66 41.26 21.36
N GLU A 679 -30.82 40.71 21.69
CA GLU A 679 -31.64 39.97 20.74
C GLU A 679 -32.86 40.79 20.32
N PHE A 680 -33.10 40.96 19.02
CA PHE A 680 -34.21 41.73 18.47
C PHE A 680 -34.77 41.03 17.25
N ASP A 681 -36.08 40.78 17.27
CA ASP A 681 -36.79 40.12 16.17
C ASP A 681 -36.18 38.76 15.75
N GLY A 682 -35.71 37.98 16.74
CA GLY A 682 -35.10 36.66 16.52
C GLY A 682 -33.64 36.68 16.04
N GLU A 683 -33.04 37.86 15.88
CA GLU A 683 -31.62 38.02 15.53
C GLU A 683 -30.82 38.58 16.71
N LYS A 684 -29.57 38.14 16.88
CA LYS A 684 -28.64 38.74 17.85
C LYS A 684 -27.92 39.93 17.19
N PHE A 685 -27.70 40.98 17.96
CA PHE A 685 -26.96 42.17 17.58
C PHE A 685 -25.90 42.46 18.64
N ILE A 686 -24.72 42.89 18.24
CA ILE A 686 -23.65 43.36 19.11
C ILE A 686 -23.44 44.85 18.90
N CYS A 687 -23.36 45.63 19.97
CA CYS A 687 -22.96 47.03 19.90
C CYS A 687 -21.45 47.09 19.70
N LEU A 688 -20.99 47.67 18.59
CA LEU A 688 -19.58 47.82 18.27
C LEU A 688 -19.34 49.18 17.61
N GLN A 689 -18.48 50.00 18.23
CA GLN A 689 -18.11 51.32 17.69
C GLN A 689 -19.33 52.22 17.44
N GLU A 690 -20.20 52.31 18.44
CA GLU A 690 -21.42 53.15 18.41
C GLU A 690 -22.49 52.71 17.38
N ASP A 691 -22.37 51.49 16.83
CA ASP A 691 -23.33 50.91 15.91
C ASP A 691 -23.76 49.48 16.33
N TRP A 692 -25.06 49.18 16.19
CA TRP A 692 -25.59 47.84 16.45
C TRP A 692 -25.45 46.96 15.21
N ARG A 693 -24.60 45.94 15.28
CA ARG A 693 -24.31 45.03 14.15
C ARG A 693 -24.92 43.66 14.38
N ARG A 694 -25.47 43.02 13.35
CA ARG A 694 -25.95 41.62 13.46
C ARG A 694 -24.80 40.71 13.86
N PHE A 695 -25.04 39.91 14.88
CA PHE A 695 -24.12 38.93 15.46
C PHE A 695 -24.66 37.53 15.19
N LYS A 696 -23.91 36.69 14.47
CA LYS A 696 -24.23 35.26 14.33
C LYS A 696 -23.33 34.46 15.26
N ASP A 697 -23.95 33.80 16.22
CA ASP A 697 -23.28 33.00 17.25
C ASP A 697 -22.73 31.70 16.63
N PRO A 698 -21.40 31.48 16.64
CA PRO A 698 -20.78 30.27 16.08
C PRO A 698 -21.28 28.98 16.74
N SER A 699 -21.81 29.03 17.97
CA SER A 699 -22.31 27.86 18.69
C SER A 699 -23.71 27.40 18.26
N THR A 700 -24.42 28.17 17.42
CA THR A 700 -25.77 27.81 16.93
C THR A 700 -25.76 26.85 15.75
N TYR A 701 -24.59 26.54 15.20
CA TYR A 701 -24.41 25.42 14.27
C TYR A 701 -24.38 24.12 15.10
N ARG A 702 -25.55 23.48 15.26
CA ARG A 702 -25.64 22.16 15.88
C ARG A 702 -24.84 21.15 15.04
N LEU A 703 -23.63 20.86 15.49
CA LEU A 703 -22.98 19.57 15.32
C LEU A 703 -23.89 18.50 15.94
N GLN A 704 -24.55 17.66 15.13
CA GLN A 704 -24.97 16.34 15.61
C GLN A 704 -23.72 15.47 15.71
N LEU A 705 -22.95 15.66 16.77
CA LEU A 705 -22.01 14.66 17.25
C LEU A 705 -22.84 13.59 17.96
N ASN A 706 -23.07 12.46 17.29
CA ASN A 706 -23.46 11.24 18.00
C ASN A 706 -22.27 10.81 18.86
N VAL A 707 -22.39 11.06 20.15
CA VAL A 707 -21.52 10.51 21.19
C VAL A 707 -21.80 9.01 21.26
N GLY A 708 -20.86 8.20 20.76
CA GLY A 708 -20.85 6.76 20.98
C GLY A 708 -20.57 6.47 22.46
N GLU A 709 -21.54 5.86 23.12
CA GLU A 709 -21.33 5.15 24.39
C GLU A 709 -20.38 3.97 24.16
N GLY A 710 -19.44 3.81 25.09
CA GLY A 710 -18.49 2.71 25.05
C GLY A 710 -19.13 1.36 25.35
N ARG A 711 -18.75 0.36 24.54
CA ARG A 711 -18.20 -0.92 24.99
C ARG A 711 -17.53 -1.65 23.84
#